data_AF-A0A395SP08-F1
#
_entry.id   AF-A0A395SP08-F1
#
_cell.length_a   1.000
_cell.length_b   1.000
_cell.length_c   1.000
_cell.angle_alpha   90.00
_cell.angle_beta   90.00
_cell.angle_gamma   90.00
#
_symmetry.space_group_name_H-M   'P 1'
#
loop_
_entity.id
_entity.type
_entity.pdbx_description
1 polymer ?
#
loop_
_entity_poly.entity_id
_entity_poly.type
_entity_poly.pdbx_seq_one_letter_code
_entity_poly.pdbx_strand_id
1 'polypeptide(L)'
;MDSEPRQQHSLEGKTIIVAGAGIAGSSFVIALRKLWDHRLKEPTIILYDRDSPDVSAQREGYTVSLAGYDISGGLLALKKLGLLDEILDNAVSGLNDDGAFKIWGPAWNEYASFQHNPIDGLPSASIRIARKDLRQVLHKNLRPSDSVQWNSRCLSARRLEDGRVCVQVVTGYNENEVVSEETCDILIAADGANSKLRTNLRPEDSLEFAGAILRGGISRFEGPPPAPVNKDWGFMLSGTGVSCFFSPVDKRSVVWGVGHLETDQVPRLDLNDEEMVQQVIETGLVLGKELQEPFRTIVHHTDPKTIFAINAHDKKPFHHEDIDTIPVVFIGDSNHAVSPFAGFGANLALCDGWDLAQQLCNGQSKRGCDAPPLLRPGSGSSTANNGANGDGFVSSFGSASESGHEPCSYCAKTNKTCTMNWAWSQIQAASILSAVAAAPPPPPPPQQASASFGESSDARVKREEPEAAQAFDDDKSLLSVPRQTDNAAPYVFQQYNASGSRPGFSGLHTVTNPSGMASPSTSASTVIQATYNPGYAQPIHHHGRSANHLPLPAYTMQRSRMPNQYNNSLPGSQSGLRGLQSSADDAWSRDESTRIKRRRTSSTWTGRRTNSLSPFSADQTMMTNSNNQFISTNLLQIYHDVLEHNLSCWLTEVTCPYRAPGYITGGSYAPTEWGSSWSNRIYRRTINLDHAISTSKLTRLTHSENQASAKALQLAIMAFATQWAQGSRRQRQSFPADDETPEDILDDITEEFDRNIQRNIWEQAKRALQDVADVESYRVATAELIFGLTQKPWTHDDVPDRTTRNPNPLSTPRLEVDMKSLNAELGDIISRDGLPVFIERAARKMHALKFRFDSGRRGVTGPLTSPKNSDALSMMNPEDRGTVGLLYWLAVMLDTVSSSMSERPVVVADADSQHDDADDDLDATTNGRWNVPLFIQDSLEQPHMYRAVHWPCSYESAAEAVTKSAPVKVLLFRHVSYLQNILRRGGRGEKVEETIANTTSLYRYWNMTHGAFFKELLRDYESVPGRLQSWFVCISAHWNLGALMLADLIEYVDKNEIGEANASHARLSSKTVTRMRESSAKELSELAKVSTPGQNLTSLATPQMSHFHHAVNEAAILTEPWTILLIRAFAKATMVFLQEAKDYLEYGSTASTNPSSDFQESMRRAQDCIKGLWILGKKSDMARKSADTLAAAMRKLRL
;
A
#
# COMPACT_ATOMS: atom_id res chain seq x y z
N MET A 1 -43.40 -37.43 28.69
CA MET A 1 -42.48 -36.33 29.06
C MET A 1 -41.11 -36.96 29.11
N ASP A 2 -40.47 -37.11 27.96
CA ASP A 2 -39.11 -37.61 27.89
C ASP A 2 -38.17 -36.41 27.84
N SER A 3 -37.31 -36.33 28.83
CA SER A 3 -36.26 -35.34 29.00
C SER A 3 -35.28 -35.38 27.84
N GLU A 4 -35.20 -34.31 27.06
CA GLU A 4 -34.05 -34.10 26.17
C GLU A 4 -32.77 -34.13 27.02
N PRO A 5 -31.71 -34.86 26.58
CA PRO A 5 -30.46 -34.90 27.32
C PRO A 5 -29.84 -33.50 27.32
N ARG A 6 -29.62 -32.93 28.51
CA ARG A 6 -28.87 -31.67 28.67
C ARG A 6 -27.53 -31.84 27.95
N GLN A 7 -27.25 -30.99 26.95
CA GLN A 7 -25.93 -30.94 26.32
C GLN A 7 -24.90 -30.54 27.37
N GLN A 8 -24.13 -31.53 27.85
CA GLN A 8 -23.06 -31.33 28.81
C GLN A 8 -21.88 -30.64 28.10
N HIS A 9 -21.37 -29.55 28.67
CA HIS A 9 -20.20 -28.86 28.13
C HIS A 9 -18.97 -29.75 28.27
N SER A 10 -18.09 -29.80 27.26
CA SER A 10 -16.98 -30.77 27.21
C SER A 10 -15.97 -30.63 28.36
N LEU A 11 -15.82 -29.42 28.89
CA LEU A 11 -14.98 -29.10 30.04
C LEU A 11 -15.72 -29.10 31.39
N GLU A 12 -17.01 -29.45 31.43
CA GLU A 12 -17.77 -29.49 32.68
C GLU A 12 -17.16 -30.49 33.67
N GLY A 13 -16.73 -30.01 34.84
CA GLY A 13 -16.09 -30.82 35.88
C GLY A 13 -14.75 -31.46 35.49
N LYS A 14 -14.12 -31.00 34.41
CA LYS A 14 -12.81 -31.48 33.94
C LYS A 14 -11.64 -30.77 34.64
N THR A 15 -10.44 -31.33 34.52
CA THR A 15 -9.21 -30.73 35.08
C THR A 15 -8.41 -30.01 34.01
N ILE A 16 -8.00 -28.78 34.28
CA ILE A 16 -7.15 -27.94 33.43
C ILE A 16 -5.85 -27.66 34.20
N ILE A 17 -4.70 -27.99 33.62
CA ILE A 17 -3.41 -27.53 34.14
C ILE A 17 -2.98 -26.32 33.32
N VAL A 18 -2.54 -25.26 33.98
CA VAL A 18 -1.92 -24.09 33.34
C VAL A 18 -0.47 -24.01 33.80
N ALA A 19 0.45 -24.17 32.85
CA ALA A 19 1.88 -24.09 33.11
C ALA A 19 2.35 -22.65 32.90
N GLY A 20 2.51 -21.90 33.99
CA GLY A 20 2.93 -20.50 34.02
C GLY A 20 1.84 -19.58 34.55
N ALA A 21 2.09 -18.91 35.68
CA ALA A 21 1.22 -17.90 36.26
C ALA A 21 1.73 -16.48 35.95
N GLY A 22 2.22 -16.28 34.72
CA GLY A 22 2.52 -14.97 34.15
C GLY A 22 1.23 -14.25 33.69
N ILE A 23 1.39 -13.22 32.86
CA ILE A 23 0.27 -12.41 32.35
C ILE A 23 -0.75 -13.28 31.60
N ALA A 24 -0.30 -14.10 30.64
CA ALA A 24 -1.18 -14.93 29.80
C ALA A 24 -1.93 -16.01 30.59
N GLY A 25 -1.22 -16.77 31.45
CA GLY A 25 -1.84 -17.84 32.22
C GLY A 25 -2.86 -17.30 33.25
N SER A 26 -2.52 -16.20 33.92
CA SER A 26 -3.42 -15.59 34.90
C SER A 26 -4.64 -14.94 34.22
N SER A 27 -4.45 -14.24 33.10
CA SER A 27 -5.56 -13.64 32.34
C SER A 27 -6.53 -14.72 31.82
N PHE A 28 -6.01 -15.85 31.35
CA PHE A 28 -6.82 -17.00 30.93
C PHE A 28 -7.72 -17.52 32.06
N VAL A 29 -7.18 -17.73 33.26
CA VAL A 29 -7.97 -18.24 34.39
C VAL A 29 -9.08 -17.26 34.80
N ILE A 30 -8.74 -15.99 34.92
CA ILE A 30 -9.72 -14.95 35.27
C ILE A 30 -10.82 -14.88 34.21
N ALA A 31 -10.45 -14.87 32.92
CA ALA A 31 -11.40 -14.86 31.82
C ALA A 31 -12.30 -16.11 31.83
N LEU A 32 -11.72 -17.30 32.03
CA LEU A 32 -12.46 -18.55 32.06
C LEU A 32 -13.48 -18.55 33.19
N ARG A 33 -13.07 -18.18 34.42
CA ARG A 33 -13.97 -18.07 35.57
C ARG A 33 -15.06 -17.01 35.38
N LYS A 34 -14.76 -15.93 34.66
CA LYS A 34 -15.73 -14.85 34.38
C LYS A 34 -16.76 -15.26 33.33
N LEU A 35 -16.34 -15.98 32.30
CA LEU A 35 -17.16 -16.35 31.15
C LEU A 35 -17.90 -17.68 31.34
N TRP A 36 -17.51 -18.49 32.32
CA TRP A 36 -18.10 -19.80 32.55
C TRP A 36 -19.59 -19.72 32.93
N ASP A 37 -20.40 -20.60 32.35
CA ASP A 37 -21.82 -20.68 32.68
C ASP A 37 -22.01 -21.24 34.10
N HIS A 38 -22.50 -20.41 35.01
CA HIS A 38 -22.80 -20.74 36.41
C HIS A 38 -23.73 -21.94 36.61
N ARG A 39 -24.45 -22.37 35.55
CA ARG A 39 -25.33 -23.56 35.59
C ARG A 39 -24.57 -24.87 35.42
N LEU A 40 -23.33 -24.83 34.94
CA LEU A 40 -22.47 -25.99 34.68
C LEU A 40 -21.47 -26.16 35.81
N LYS A 41 -21.11 -27.41 36.13
CA LYS A 41 -20.01 -27.68 37.06
C LYS A 41 -18.70 -27.12 36.51
N GLU A 42 -18.11 -26.17 37.22
CA GLU A 42 -16.86 -25.54 36.78
C GLU A 42 -15.69 -26.55 36.68
N PRO A 43 -14.73 -26.33 35.77
CA PRO A 43 -13.51 -27.12 35.72
C PRO A 43 -12.62 -26.85 36.94
N THR A 44 -11.86 -27.86 37.36
CA THR A 44 -10.76 -27.72 38.32
C THR A 44 -9.55 -27.17 37.58
N ILE A 45 -8.98 -26.07 38.06
CA ILE A 45 -7.82 -25.43 37.42
C ILE A 45 -6.64 -25.51 38.40
N ILE A 46 -5.48 -25.96 37.91
CA ILE A 46 -4.24 -26.02 38.68
C ILE A 46 -3.20 -25.18 37.95
N LEU A 47 -2.74 -24.10 38.59
CA LEU A 47 -1.70 -23.23 38.05
C LEU A 47 -0.35 -23.63 38.65
N TYR A 48 0.65 -23.88 37.80
CA TYR A 48 2.03 -24.06 38.24
C TYR A 48 2.87 -22.87 37.80
N ASP A 49 3.71 -22.34 38.69
CA ASP A 49 4.68 -21.34 38.32
C ASP A 49 6.05 -21.70 38.89
N ARG A 50 7.08 -21.51 38.06
CA ARG A 50 8.44 -21.93 38.39
C ARG A 50 9.10 -21.05 39.42
N ASP A 51 8.76 -19.76 39.45
CA ASP A 51 9.40 -18.78 40.31
C ASP A 51 8.62 -18.68 41.64
N SER A 52 9.23 -18.18 42.70
CA SER A 52 8.46 -17.82 43.90
C SER A 52 7.76 -16.46 43.68
N PRO A 53 6.75 -16.12 44.50
CA PRO A 53 6.15 -14.78 44.47
C PRO A 53 7.19 -13.66 44.64
N ASP A 54 8.13 -13.86 45.57
CA ASP A 54 9.16 -12.87 45.90
C ASP A 54 10.21 -12.70 44.80
N VAL A 55 10.69 -13.82 44.23
CA VAL A 55 11.68 -13.80 43.13
C VAL A 55 11.08 -13.17 41.88
N SER A 56 9.80 -13.43 41.62
CA SER A 56 9.05 -12.78 40.56
C SER A 56 8.98 -11.26 40.76
N ALA A 57 8.60 -10.82 41.97
CA ALA A 57 8.48 -9.40 42.29
C ALA A 57 9.82 -8.64 42.17
N GLN A 58 10.94 -9.30 42.44
CA GLN A 58 12.28 -8.71 42.34
C GLN A 58 12.79 -8.59 40.89
N ARG A 59 12.43 -9.51 40.00
CA ARG A 59 12.88 -9.53 38.59
C ARG A 59 12.02 -8.69 37.64
N GLU A 60 10.86 -8.22 38.08
CA GLU A 60 9.85 -7.54 37.25
C GLU A 60 9.73 -6.03 37.56
N GLY A 61 10.82 -5.40 38.00
CA GLY A 61 10.84 -3.99 38.39
C GLY A 61 10.68 -2.96 37.26
N TYR A 62 10.62 -3.39 36.00
CA TYR A 62 10.42 -2.49 34.85
C TYR A 62 8.94 -2.31 34.49
N THR A 63 8.64 -1.28 33.71
CA THR A 63 7.28 -0.99 33.25
C THR A 63 6.98 -1.59 31.88
N VAL A 64 5.72 -1.98 31.68
CA VAL A 64 5.17 -2.44 30.40
C VAL A 64 4.18 -1.42 29.86
N SER A 65 4.03 -1.39 28.53
CA SER A 65 3.05 -0.53 27.86
C SER A 65 1.75 -1.30 27.66
N LEU A 66 0.63 -0.72 28.08
CA LEU A 66 -0.71 -1.25 27.79
C LEU A 66 -1.43 -0.29 26.85
N ALA A 67 -1.75 -0.78 25.66
CA ALA A 67 -2.40 0.00 24.62
C ALA A 67 -3.94 -0.03 24.76
N GLY A 68 -4.55 1.11 24.47
CA GLY A 68 -6.00 1.35 24.41
C GLY A 68 -6.46 2.02 23.11
N TYR A 69 -5.56 2.20 22.14
CA TYR A 69 -5.88 2.71 20.80
C TYR A 69 -6.11 1.61 19.76
N ASP A 70 -5.95 0.33 20.13
CA ASP A 70 -6.05 -0.83 19.23
C ASP A 70 -6.92 -1.95 19.83
N ILE A 71 -7.63 -2.70 18.98
CA ILE A 71 -8.54 -3.78 19.41
C ILE A 71 -7.81 -4.99 20.02
N SER A 72 -6.53 -5.16 19.70
CA SER A 72 -5.60 -6.10 20.31
C SER A 72 -4.83 -5.46 21.48
N GLY A 73 -5.26 -4.27 21.93
CA GLY A 73 -4.69 -3.55 23.06
C GLY A 73 -5.04 -4.16 24.42
N GLY A 74 -4.06 -4.17 25.33
CA GLY A 74 -4.18 -4.74 26.66
C GLY A 74 -5.22 -4.03 27.54
N LEU A 75 -5.46 -2.73 27.36
CA LEU A 75 -6.50 -2.01 28.10
C LEU A 75 -7.90 -2.51 27.73
N LEU A 76 -8.14 -2.87 26.47
CA LEU A 76 -9.40 -3.46 26.05
C LEU A 76 -9.58 -4.87 26.64
N ALA A 77 -8.52 -5.69 26.64
CA ALA A 77 -8.54 -7.00 27.29
C ALA A 77 -8.82 -6.89 28.81
N LEU A 78 -8.20 -5.93 29.50
CA LEU A 78 -8.44 -5.67 30.91
C LEU A 78 -9.84 -5.15 31.20
N LYS A 79 -10.40 -4.31 30.32
CA LYS A 79 -11.81 -3.91 30.38
C LYS A 79 -12.74 -5.12 30.29
N LYS A 80 -12.48 -6.03 29.35
CA LYS A 80 -13.23 -7.30 29.20
C LYS A 80 -13.11 -8.17 30.46
N LEU A 81 -11.92 -8.27 31.04
CA LEU A 81 -11.67 -8.96 32.31
C LEU A 81 -12.38 -8.29 33.50
N GLY A 82 -12.72 -7.00 33.40
CA GLY A 82 -13.29 -6.20 34.48
C GLY A 82 -12.25 -5.72 35.49
N LEU A 83 -11.00 -5.58 35.05
CA LEU A 83 -9.85 -5.17 35.87
C LEU A 83 -9.32 -3.79 35.48
N LEU A 84 -9.99 -3.09 34.58
CA LEU A 84 -9.51 -1.82 34.03
C LEU A 84 -9.24 -0.80 35.14
N ASP A 85 -10.19 -0.56 36.04
CA ASP A 85 -10.06 0.46 37.09
C ASP A 85 -8.89 0.14 38.05
N GLU A 86 -8.77 -1.10 38.52
CA GLU A 86 -7.64 -1.52 39.38
C GLU A 86 -6.28 -1.36 38.66
N ILE A 87 -6.23 -1.55 37.35
CA ILE A 87 -5.00 -1.35 36.57
C ILE A 87 -4.67 0.13 36.42
N LEU A 88 -5.67 0.98 36.18
CA LEU A 88 -5.47 2.42 36.07
C LEU A 88 -5.00 3.01 37.41
N ASP A 89 -5.51 2.53 38.54
CA ASP A 89 -5.06 2.93 39.89
C ASP A 89 -3.58 2.63 40.14
N ASN A 90 -3.00 1.67 39.42
CA ASN A 90 -1.59 1.30 39.51
C ASN A 90 -0.75 1.82 38.32
N ALA A 91 -1.33 2.65 37.45
CA ALA A 91 -0.60 3.22 36.32
C ALA A 91 0.47 4.22 36.81
N VAL A 92 1.66 4.11 36.23
CA VAL A 92 2.82 4.98 36.51
C VAL A 92 2.75 6.26 35.67
N SER A 93 2.26 6.16 34.43
CA SER A 93 2.18 7.27 33.46
C SER A 93 1.14 6.96 32.37
N GLY A 94 0.71 7.99 31.63
CA GLY A 94 -0.23 7.90 30.51
C GLY A 94 -1.70 8.11 30.87
N LEU A 95 -2.02 8.58 32.09
CA LEU A 95 -3.39 8.95 32.49
C LEU A 95 -3.61 10.46 32.38
N ASN A 96 -4.80 10.89 31.95
CA ASN A 96 -5.18 12.32 31.86
C ASN A 96 -4.17 13.17 31.05
N ASP A 97 -3.67 12.62 29.94
CA ASP A 97 -2.62 13.22 29.11
C ASP A 97 -1.28 13.47 29.84
N ASP A 98 -1.07 12.81 30.98
CA ASP A 98 0.17 12.88 31.74
C ASP A 98 1.21 11.88 31.23
N GLY A 99 2.00 12.36 30.27
CA GLY A 99 3.14 11.64 29.69
C GLY A 99 2.78 11.00 28.36
N ALA A 100 3.72 11.01 27.42
CA ALA A 100 3.55 10.37 26.13
C ALA A 100 4.77 9.53 25.74
N PHE A 101 4.57 8.65 24.77
CA PHE A 101 5.70 8.00 24.13
C PHE A 101 6.40 9.02 23.22
N LYS A 102 7.71 9.15 23.37
CA LYS A 102 8.56 10.10 22.65
C LYS A 102 9.70 9.38 21.93
N ILE A 103 10.22 10.02 20.90
CA ILE A 103 11.53 9.70 20.35
C ILE A 103 12.40 10.94 20.52
N TRP A 104 13.59 10.77 21.10
CA TRP A 104 14.56 11.83 21.32
C TRP A 104 15.81 11.64 20.46
N GLY A 105 16.43 12.77 20.09
CA GLY A 105 17.80 12.78 19.58
C GLY A 105 18.84 12.65 20.70
N PRO A 106 20.13 12.54 20.34
CA PRO A 106 21.22 12.34 21.31
C PRO A 106 21.35 13.48 22.33
N ALA A 107 20.79 14.67 22.02
CA ALA A 107 20.81 15.86 22.86
C ALA A 107 19.48 16.10 23.60
N TRP A 108 18.63 15.07 23.76
CA TRP A 108 17.29 15.15 24.38
C TRP A 108 16.28 16.05 23.66
N ASN A 109 16.62 16.51 22.46
CA ASN A 109 15.66 17.20 21.60
C ASN A 109 14.60 16.19 21.12
N GLU A 110 13.33 16.56 21.23
CA GLU A 110 12.22 15.73 20.78
C GLU A 110 12.23 15.60 19.24
N TYR A 111 12.25 14.37 18.74
CA TYR A 111 12.08 14.03 17.32
C TYR A 111 10.64 13.65 16.99
N ALA A 112 9.93 12.99 17.91
CA ALA A 112 8.55 12.60 17.72
C ALA A 112 7.81 12.45 19.05
N SER A 113 6.50 12.64 19.01
CA SER A 113 5.57 12.42 20.11
C SER A 113 4.32 11.73 19.61
N PHE A 114 3.92 10.67 20.30
CA PHE A 114 2.81 9.82 19.89
C PHE A 114 1.67 9.96 20.89
N GLN A 115 0.61 10.65 20.47
CA GLN A 115 -0.64 10.79 21.22
C GLN A 115 -1.76 10.23 20.34
N HIS A 116 -2.30 9.09 20.74
CA HIS A 116 -3.43 8.45 20.07
C HIS A 116 -4.72 8.78 20.81
N ASN A 117 -5.84 8.72 20.09
CA ASN A 117 -7.15 8.73 20.74
C ASN A 117 -7.45 7.32 21.28
N PRO A 118 -8.00 7.21 22.50
CA PRO A 118 -8.45 5.93 23.03
C PRO A 118 -9.63 5.38 22.22
N ILE A 119 -9.77 4.06 22.16
CA ILE A 119 -11.02 3.42 21.72
C ILE A 119 -12.17 3.84 22.63
N ASP A 120 -13.36 4.01 22.06
CA ASP A 120 -14.57 4.40 22.77
C ASP A 120 -14.79 3.63 24.08
N GLY A 121 -14.91 4.39 25.16
CA GLY A 121 -15.10 3.87 26.52
C GLY A 121 -13.83 3.35 27.20
N LEU A 122 -12.64 3.68 26.70
CA LEU A 122 -11.39 3.61 27.46
C LEU A 122 -10.94 5.03 27.86
N PRO A 123 -10.37 5.21 29.06
CA PRO A 123 -9.99 6.53 29.56
C PRO A 123 -8.61 7.01 29.08
N SER A 124 -7.81 6.13 28.47
CA SER A 124 -6.49 6.47 27.93
C SER A 124 -6.13 5.57 26.75
N ALA A 125 -5.38 6.14 25.80
CA ALA A 125 -4.87 5.43 24.64
C ALA A 125 -3.65 4.59 24.95
N SER A 126 -2.85 4.94 25.96
CA SER A 126 -1.70 4.14 26.38
C SER A 126 -1.31 4.49 27.80
N ILE A 127 -1.05 3.47 28.61
CA ILE A 127 -0.48 3.64 29.95
C ILE A 127 0.82 2.87 30.11
N ARG A 128 1.62 3.28 31.10
CA ARG A 128 2.75 2.53 31.64
C ARG A 128 2.37 2.00 33.02
N ILE A 129 2.61 0.72 33.27
CA ILE A 129 2.41 0.08 34.58
C ILE A 129 3.61 -0.79 34.89
N ALA A 130 4.02 -0.88 36.17
CA ALA A 130 5.08 -1.81 36.54
C ALA A 130 4.61 -3.25 36.30
N ARG A 131 5.46 -4.10 35.71
CA ARG A 131 5.08 -5.47 35.39
C ARG A 131 4.65 -6.26 36.63
N LYS A 132 5.32 -6.02 37.77
CA LYS A 132 4.96 -6.59 39.07
C LYS A 132 3.52 -6.21 39.49
N ASP A 133 3.09 -4.97 39.26
CA ASP A 133 1.79 -4.46 39.73
C ASP A 133 0.67 -5.02 38.85
N LEU A 134 0.89 -5.07 37.52
CA LEU A 134 -0.02 -5.76 36.59
C LEU A 134 -0.23 -7.22 37.00
N ARG A 135 0.85 -7.94 37.31
CA ARG A 135 0.77 -9.35 37.74
C ARG A 135 0.08 -9.48 39.10
N GLN A 136 0.36 -8.59 40.05
CA GLN A 136 -0.28 -8.58 41.36
C GLN A 136 -1.79 -8.36 41.25
N VAL A 137 -2.25 -7.44 40.39
CA VAL A 137 -3.69 -7.22 40.13
C VAL A 137 -4.34 -8.48 39.55
N LEU A 138 -3.68 -9.16 38.60
CA LEU A 138 -4.17 -10.43 38.08
C LEU A 138 -4.26 -11.50 39.18
N HIS A 139 -3.22 -11.66 40.00
CA HIS A 139 -3.17 -12.68 41.05
C HIS A 139 -4.16 -12.43 42.18
N LYS A 140 -4.37 -11.17 42.58
CA LYS A 140 -5.40 -10.79 43.55
C LYS A 140 -6.81 -11.17 43.08
N ASN A 141 -7.01 -11.22 41.77
CA ASN A 141 -8.28 -11.57 41.13
C ASN A 141 -8.39 -13.06 40.77
N LEU A 142 -7.39 -13.89 41.10
CA LEU A 142 -7.55 -15.34 41.09
C LEU A 142 -8.38 -15.78 42.32
N ARG A 143 -9.27 -16.76 42.14
CA ARG A 143 -10.02 -17.33 43.26
C ARG A 143 -9.07 -18.11 44.18
N PRO A 144 -9.33 -18.22 45.49
CA PRO A 144 -8.52 -19.05 46.39
C PRO A 144 -8.37 -20.52 45.94
N SER A 145 -9.38 -21.04 45.25
CA SER A 145 -9.38 -22.38 44.65
C SER A 145 -8.47 -22.53 43.43
N ASP A 146 -8.10 -21.42 42.79
CA ASP A 146 -7.25 -21.35 41.59
C ASP A 146 -5.83 -20.90 41.96
N SER A 147 -5.43 -21.12 43.21
CA SER A 147 -4.14 -20.66 43.74
C SER A 147 -2.97 -21.29 42.99
N VAL A 148 -1.94 -20.47 42.81
CA VAL A 148 -0.72 -20.86 42.09
C VAL A 148 0.11 -21.78 42.98
N GLN A 149 0.47 -22.93 42.43
CA GLN A 149 1.49 -23.84 42.95
C GLN A 149 2.87 -23.31 42.53
N TRP A 150 3.48 -22.55 43.44
CA TRP A 150 4.76 -21.91 43.22
C TRP A 150 5.93 -22.89 43.25
N ASN A 151 7.10 -22.45 42.79
CA ASN A 151 8.33 -23.25 42.71
C ASN A 151 8.14 -24.60 41.98
N SER A 152 7.27 -24.61 40.97
CA SER A 152 6.84 -25.81 40.27
C SER A 152 6.99 -25.64 38.76
N ARG A 153 7.75 -26.52 38.12
CA ARG A 153 8.08 -26.47 36.69
C ARG A 153 7.42 -27.62 35.95
N CYS A 154 6.59 -27.30 34.95
CA CYS A 154 6.13 -28.30 33.98
C CYS A 154 7.23 -28.51 32.93
N LEU A 155 7.81 -29.71 32.87
CA LEU A 155 8.96 -30.00 31.99
C LEU A 155 8.58 -30.72 30.71
N SER A 156 7.60 -31.62 30.80
CA SER A 156 7.16 -32.44 29.68
C SER A 156 5.67 -32.74 29.79
N ALA A 157 5.06 -33.07 28.66
CA ALA A 157 3.70 -33.57 28.62
C ALA A 157 3.58 -34.74 27.64
N ARG A 158 2.75 -35.72 27.96
CA ARG A 158 2.42 -36.83 27.08
C ARG A 158 0.94 -37.16 27.17
N ARG A 159 0.37 -37.66 26.08
CA ARG A 159 -1.01 -38.16 26.09
C ARG A 159 -1.06 -39.55 26.73
N LEU A 160 -2.09 -39.78 27.56
CA LEU A 160 -2.43 -41.07 28.14
C LEU A 160 -3.42 -41.84 27.24
N GLU A 161 -3.54 -43.15 27.47
CA GLU A 161 -4.44 -44.02 26.71
C GLU A 161 -5.92 -43.61 26.82
N ASP A 162 -6.32 -43.00 27.94
CA ASP A 162 -7.68 -42.49 28.17
C ASP A 162 -7.93 -41.11 27.53
N GLY A 163 -6.95 -40.58 26.80
CA GLY A 163 -7.03 -39.30 26.10
C GLY A 163 -6.62 -38.08 26.92
N ARG A 164 -6.40 -38.22 28.24
CA ARG A 164 -5.91 -37.14 29.11
C ARG A 164 -4.43 -36.86 28.89
N VAL A 165 -3.96 -35.74 29.44
CA VAL A 165 -2.55 -35.32 29.39
C VAL A 165 -1.90 -35.61 30.75
N CYS A 166 -0.80 -36.35 30.72
CA CYS A 166 0.11 -36.49 31.86
C CYS A 166 1.22 -35.45 31.73
N VAL A 167 1.38 -34.62 32.76
CA VAL A 167 2.34 -33.52 32.84
C VAL A 167 3.38 -33.87 33.90
N GLN A 168 4.65 -33.86 33.53
CA GLN A 168 5.72 -34.00 34.51
C GLN A 168 5.98 -32.65 35.17
N VAL A 169 5.74 -32.59 36.48
CA VAL A 169 5.93 -31.39 37.30
C VAL A 169 7.10 -31.62 38.25
N VAL A 170 8.00 -30.64 38.32
CA VAL A 170 9.12 -30.66 39.26
C VAL A 170 8.97 -29.53 40.25
N THR A 171 8.84 -29.88 41.53
CA THR A 171 8.63 -28.95 42.65
C THR A 171 9.90 -28.79 43.46
N GLY A 172 10.25 -27.55 43.82
CA GLY A 172 11.47 -27.21 44.56
C GLY A 172 12.64 -26.81 43.67
N TYR A 173 13.77 -26.51 44.30
CA TYR A 173 15.02 -26.13 43.63
C TYR A 173 16.19 -27.00 44.12
N ASN A 174 17.15 -27.28 43.23
CA ASN A 174 18.42 -27.94 43.53
C ASN A 174 18.23 -29.35 44.15
N GLU A 175 18.88 -29.65 45.28
CA GLU A 175 18.92 -30.97 45.91
C GLU A 175 17.56 -31.43 46.49
N ASN A 176 16.56 -30.55 46.54
CA ASN A 176 15.21 -30.82 47.07
C ASN A 176 14.14 -30.95 45.96
N GLU A 177 14.55 -31.19 44.71
CA GLU A 177 13.61 -31.35 43.60
C GLU A 177 12.81 -32.65 43.71
N VAL A 178 11.48 -32.53 43.77
CA VAL A 178 10.54 -33.65 43.74
C VAL A 178 9.86 -33.67 42.38
N VAL A 179 9.99 -34.79 41.67
CA VAL A 179 9.31 -35.02 40.38
C VAL A 179 7.98 -35.73 40.64
N SER A 180 6.88 -35.16 40.16
CA SER A 180 5.56 -35.79 40.14
C SER A 180 4.99 -35.86 38.73
N GLU A 181 4.01 -36.74 38.54
CA GLU A 181 3.23 -36.85 37.32
C GLU A 181 1.78 -36.47 37.62
N GLU A 182 1.34 -35.35 37.05
CA GLU A 182 0.00 -34.82 37.24
C GLU A 182 -0.84 -35.07 36.00
N THR A 183 -2.14 -35.32 36.15
CA THR A 183 -3.03 -35.60 35.01
C THR A 183 -4.12 -34.54 34.85
N CYS A 184 -4.32 -34.06 33.63
CA CYS A 184 -5.40 -33.14 33.26
C CYS A 184 -6.10 -33.51 31.96
N ASP A 185 -7.28 -32.95 31.71
CA ASP A 185 -7.99 -33.10 30.44
C ASP A 185 -7.44 -32.16 29.36
N ILE A 186 -6.94 -30.98 29.75
CA ILE A 186 -6.28 -30.01 28.86
C ILE A 186 -5.14 -29.29 29.59
N LEU A 187 -4.03 -29.08 28.88
CA LEU A 187 -2.87 -28.34 29.36
C LEU A 187 -2.76 -27.01 28.61
N ILE A 188 -2.67 -25.91 29.35
CA ILE A 188 -2.40 -24.58 28.80
C ILE A 188 -0.94 -24.23 29.07
N ALA A 189 -0.12 -24.20 28.03
CA ALA A 189 1.29 -23.84 28.10
C ALA A 189 1.46 -22.31 28.01
N ALA A 190 1.69 -21.67 29.15
CA ALA A 190 1.90 -20.23 29.31
C ALA A 190 3.26 -19.92 29.99
N ASP A 191 4.25 -20.79 29.78
CA ASP A 191 5.54 -20.83 30.50
C ASP A 191 6.63 -19.90 29.91
N GLY A 192 6.22 -19.00 29.01
CA GLY A 192 7.02 -17.91 28.45
C GLY A 192 7.92 -18.30 27.28
N ALA A 193 8.74 -17.35 26.82
CA ALA A 193 9.55 -17.50 25.60
C ALA A 193 10.44 -18.77 25.61
N ASN A 194 11.10 -19.04 26.75
CA ASN A 194 11.97 -20.20 26.96
C ASN A 194 11.19 -21.47 27.37
N SER A 195 10.00 -21.67 26.78
CA SER A 195 9.05 -22.74 27.13
C SER A 195 9.70 -24.12 27.08
N LYS A 196 9.65 -24.83 28.21
CA LYS A 196 10.14 -26.22 28.32
C LYS A 196 9.14 -27.19 27.71
N LEU A 197 7.85 -26.89 27.83
CA LEU A 197 6.79 -27.63 27.16
C LEU A 197 6.90 -27.54 25.64
N ARG A 198 7.25 -26.35 25.10
CA ARG A 198 7.50 -26.21 23.66
C ARG A 198 8.73 -27.00 23.25
N THR A 199 9.82 -26.93 24.00
CA THR A 199 11.03 -27.71 23.72
C THR A 199 10.72 -29.22 23.71
N ASN A 200 9.84 -29.69 24.61
CA ASN A 200 9.45 -31.09 24.70
C ASN A 200 8.50 -31.55 23.58
N LEU A 201 7.46 -30.76 23.28
CA LEU A 201 6.40 -31.13 22.33
C LEU A 201 6.70 -30.71 20.89
N ARG A 202 7.59 -29.72 20.70
CA ARG A 202 7.97 -29.13 19.42
C ARG A 202 9.49 -28.83 19.43
N PRO A 203 10.37 -29.83 19.47
CA PRO A 203 11.82 -29.63 19.62
C PRO A 203 12.46 -28.85 18.47
N GLU A 204 11.91 -28.93 17.27
CA GLU A 204 12.38 -28.17 16.09
C GLU A 204 11.93 -26.70 16.11
N ASP A 205 11.03 -26.33 17.03
CA ASP A 205 10.48 -24.99 17.15
C ASP A 205 11.23 -24.18 18.21
N SER A 206 12.40 -23.63 17.85
CA SER A 206 13.29 -22.88 18.73
C SER A 206 12.95 -21.38 18.84
N LEU A 207 13.62 -20.65 19.73
CA LEU A 207 13.66 -19.18 19.70
C LEU A 207 14.74 -18.72 18.71
N GLU A 208 14.45 -17.70 17.91
CA GLU A 208 15.41 -17.12 16.99
C GLU A 208 16.04 -15.87 17.62
N PHE A 209 17.37 -15.84 17.70
CA PHE A 209 18.08 -14.63 18.15
C PHE A 209 17.95 -13.55 17.07
N ALA A 210 17.42 -12.40 17.46
CA ALA A 210 17.12 -11.30 16.54
C ALA A 210 18.35 -10.42 16.20
N GLY A 211 19.56 -10.80 16.65
CA GLY A 211 20.80 -10.07 16.39
C GLY A 211 20.97 -8.79 17.22
N ALA A 212 20.24 -8.66 18.33
CA ALA A 212 20.26 -7.46 19.16
C ALA A 212 20.29 -7.81 20.65
N ILE A 213 20.97 -6.97 21.44
CA ILE A 213 21.09 -7.12 22.89
C ILE A 213 20.69 -5.82 23.55
N LEU A 214 19.85 -5.92 24.58
CA LEU A 214 19.43 -4.81 25.41
C LEU A 214 20.13 -4.90 26.77
N ARG A 215 20.93 -3.89 27.11
CA ARG A 215 21.66 -3.78 28.38
C ARG A 215 21.17 -2.58 29.17
N GLY A 216 20.84 -2.74 30.44
CA GLY A 216 20.25 -1.66 31.20
C GLY A 216 20.05 -1.95 32.67
N GLY A 217 19.29 -1.08 33.33
CA GLY A 217 18.93 -1.22 34.74
C GLY A 217 17.94 -0.16 35.17
N ILE A 218 17.64 -0.13 36.47
CA ILE A 218 16.76 0.86 37.09
C ILE A 218 17.62 1.84 37.91
N SER A 219 17.51 3.11 37.58
CA SER A 219 18.16 4.19 38.32
C SER A 219 17.23 4.78 39.36
N ARG A 220 17.75 5.03 40.57
CA ARG A 220 17.00 5.60 41.70
C ARG A 220 17.57 6.93 42.13
N PHE A 221 16.68 7.89 42.37
CA PHE A 221 17.03 9.25 42.74
C PHE A 221 16.42 9.65 44.09
N GLU A 222 17.09 10.55 44.82
CA GLU A 222 16.56 11.14 46.05
C GLU A 222 15.39 12.12 45.79
N GLY A 223 15.27 12.62 44.55
CA GLY A 223 14.19 13.47 44.06
C GLY A 223 13.48 12.87 42.84
N PRO A 224 12.69 13.67 42.09
CA PRO A 224 12.18 13.21 40.80
C PRO A 224 13.34 12.89 39.84
N PRO A 225 13.19 11.92 38.92
CA PRO A 225 14.19 11.67 37.88
C PRO A 225 14.47 12.94 37.05
N PRO A 226 15.59 12.99 36.30
CA PRO A 226 15.86 14.08 35.38
C PRO A 226 14.76 14.21 34.31
N ALA A 227 14.42 15.44 33.92
CA ALA A 227 13.57 15.68 32.76
C ALA A 227 14.33 15.33 31.46
N PRO A 228 13.65 14.82 30.41
CA PRO A 228 12.19 14.63 30.29
C PRO A 228 11.65 13.28 30.82
N VAL A 229 12.53 12.37 31.25
CA VAL A 229 12.18 10.98 31.59
C VAL A 229 11.47 10.81 32.95
N ASN A 230 11.26 11.91 33.66
CA ASN A 230 10.45 11.98 34.86
C ASN A 230 8.94 11.90 34.57
N LYS A 231 8.55 12.16 33.33
CA LYS A 231 7.15 12.16 32.88
C LYS A 231 6.96 11.32 31.62
N ASP A 232 7.78 11.55 30.61
CA ASP A 232 7.67 10.88 29.31
C ASP A 232 8.50 9.59 29.26
N TRP A 233 8.16 8.69 28.35
CA TRP A 233 8.92 7.47 28.08
C TRP A 233 9.19 7.35 26.59
N GLY A 234 10.20 6.59 26.19
CA GLY A 234 10.58 6.60 24.79
C GLY A 234 11.98 6.10 24.48
N PHE A 235 12.37 6.25 23.23
CA PHE A 235 13.72 5.93 22.77
C PHE A 235 14.51 7.19 22.48
N MET A 236 15.77 7.18 22.90
CA MET A 236 16.80 8.05 22.37
C MET A 236 17.55 7.34 21.25
N LEU A 237 17.71 8.01 20.11
CA LEU A 237 18.42 7.47 18.95
C LEU A 237 19.76 8.19 18.78
N SER A 238 20.86 7.45 18.87
CA SER A 238 22.22 8.00 18.73
C SER A 238 22.57 8.46 17.30
N GLY A 239 21.94 7.84 16.28
CA GLY A 239 22.38 7.94 14.89
C GLY A 239 23.69 7.20 14.58
N THR A 240 24.14 6.32 15.48
CA THR A 240 25.35 5.48 15.35
C THR A 240 25.10 3.98 15.56
N GLY A 241 23.84 3.56 15.59
CA GLY A 241 23.42 2.15 15.72
C GLY A 241 23.06 1.74 17.13
N VAL A 242 23.07 2.71 18.04
CA VAL A 242 22.68 2.55 19.44
C VAL A 242 21.34 3.24 19.68
N SER A 243 20.39 2.54 20.29
CA SER A 243 19.19 3.13 20.85
C SER A 243 19.22 3.02 22.36
N CYS A 244 18.64 3.97 23.09
CA CYS A 244 18.47 3.87 24.53
C CYS A 244 17.01 4.09 24.88
N PHE A 245 16.35 3.08 25.43
CA PHE A 245 15.00 3.20 25.96
C PHE A 245 15.03 3.84 27.35
N PHE A 246 14.05 4.68 27.65
CA PHE A 246 13.80 5.23 28.98
C PHE A 246 12.31 5.11 29.32
N SER A 247 12.00 4.80 30.57
CA SER A 247 10.63 4.91 31.09
C SER A 247 10.65 5.15 32.59
N PRO A 248 9.77 6.01 33.13
CA PRO A 248 9.56 6.06 34.57
C PRO A 248 9.08 4.69 35.07
N VAL A 249 9.54 4.32 36.25
CA VAL A 249 9.12 3.12 37.01
C VAL A 249 8.22 3.52 38.16
N ASP A 250 8.57 4.60 38.84
CA ASP A 250 7.76 5.28 39.84
C ASP A 250 8.19 6.76 39.92
N LYS A 251 7.75 7.50 40.94
CA LYS A 251 8.05 8.93 41.13
C LYS A 251 9.54 9.25 41.33
N ARG A 252 10.40 8.25 41.58
CA ARG A 252 11.81 8.41 41.98
C ARG A 252 12.76 7.51 41.17
N SER A 253 12.26 6.75 40.21
CA SER A 253 13.08 5.81 39.46
C SER A 253 12.71 5.72 37.99
N VAL A 254 13.73 5.45 37.18
CA VAL A 254 13.62 5.31 35.72
C VAL A 254 14.33 4.03 35.29
N VAL A 255 13.71 3.26 34.41
CA VAL A 255 14.41 2.18 33.71
C VAL A 255 15.08 2.77 32.48
N TRP A 256 16.33 2.39 32.25
CA TRP A 256 17.05 2.69 31.02
C TRP A 256 17.57 1.39 30.40
N GLY A 257 17.71 1.37 29.07
CA GLY A 257 18.23 0.21 28.37
C GLY A 257 18.83 0.58 27.03
N VAL A 258 20.13 0.37 26.87
CA VAL A 258 20.87 0.56 25.65
C VAL A 258 20.78 -0.70 24.78
N GLY A 259 20.12 -0.56 23.64
CA GLY A 259 20.02 -1.57 22.59
C GLY A 259 21.10 -1.38 21.54
N HIS A 260 21.75 -2.48 21.16
CA HIS A 260 22.78 -2.50 20.12
C HIS A 260 22.76 -3.85 19.38
N LEU A 261 23.15 -3.84 18.10
CA LEU A 261 23.24 -5.04 17.27
C LEU A 261 24.53 -5.81 17.55
N GLU A 262 24.41 -7.11 17.80
CA GLU A 262 25.56 -8.00 18.01
C GLU A 262 25.31 -9.33 17.29
N THR A 263 26.36 -9.87 16.67
CA THR A 263 26.31 -11.15 15.96
C THR A 263 26.12 -12.32 16.90
N ASP A 264 26.68 -12.21 18.10
CA ASP A 264 26.75 -13.28 19.07
C ASP A 264 25.92 -12.92 20.31
N GLN A 265 25.26 -13.93 20.87
CA GLN A 265 24.51 -13.77 22.11
C GLN A 265 25.45 -13.61 23.30
N VAL A 266 25.05 -12.82 24.30
CA VAL A 266 25.75 -12.80 25.58
C VAL A 266 25.27 -13.92 26.50
N PRO A 267 26.16 -14.46 27.36
CA PRO A 267 25.77 -15.36 28.43
C PRO A 267 24.72 -14.74 29.34
N ARG A 268 23.96 -15.61 30.03
CA ARG A 268 23.01 -15.16 31.04
C ARG A 268 23.76 -14.42 32.16
N LEU A 269 23.30 -13.21 32.46
CA LEU A 269 23.84 -12.39 33.56
C LEU A 269 23.59 -13.07 34.92
N ASP A 270 24.65 -13.22 35.72
CA ASP A 270 24.57 -13.53 37.15
C ASP A 270 24.68 -12.22 37.95
N LEU A 271 23.62 -11.88 38.69
CA LEU A 271 23.56 -10.67 39.52
C LEU A 271 24.43 -10.77 40.78
N ASN A 272 24.91 -11.96 41.14
CA ASN A 272 25.86 -12.14 42.25
C ASN A 272 27.31 -11.95 41.81
N ASP A 273 27.57 -11.89 40.51
CA ASP A 273 28.88 -11.61 39.94
C ASP A 273 29.03 -10.09 39.74
N GLU A 274 29.71 -9.44 40.68
CA GLU A 274 29.92 -7.99 40.65
C GLU A 274 30.69 -7.53 39.40
N GLU A 275 31.58 -8.37 38.85
CA GLU A 275 32.36 -8.04 37.66
C GLU A 275 31.46 -8.04 36.41
N MET A 276 30.60 -9.05 36.26
CA MET A 276 29.62 -9.08 35.16
C MET A 276 28.64 -7.91 35.24
N VAL A 277 28.15 -7.58 36.42
CA VAL A 277 27.23 -6.45 36.64
C VAL A 277 27.90 -5.12 36.25
N GLN A 278 29.13 -4.90 36.71
CA GLN A 278 29.89 -3.70 36.39
C GLN A 278 30.20 -3.61 34.89
N GLN A 279 30.54 -4.73 34.24
CA GLN A 279 30.81 -4.79 32.81
C GLN A 279 29.58 -4.38 31.98
N VAL A 280 28.36 -4.74 32.39
CA VAL A 280 27.13 -4.32 31.70
C VAL A 280 26.92 -2.81 31.79
N ILE A 281 27.15 -2.20 32.97
CA ILE A 281 27.05 -0.74 33.17
C ILE A 281 28.08 -0.01 32.30
N GLU A 282 29.34 -0.45 32.33
CA GLU A 282 30.42 0.15 31.55
C GLU A 282 30.18 0.02 30.05
N THR A 283 29.74 -1.15 29.60
CA THR A 283 29.36 -1.36 28.19
C THR A 283 28.21 -0.43 27.78
N GLY A 284 27.21 -0.26 28.65
CA GLY A 284 26.12 0.69 28.44
C GLY A 284 26.62 2.13 28.28
N LEU A 285 27.56 2.58 29.13
CA LEU A 285 28.19 3.91 29.02
C LEU A 285 29.00 4.07 27.74
N VAL A 286 29.74 3.04 27.32
CA VAL A 286 30.56 3.04 26.10
C VAL A 286 29.68 3.10 24.85
N LEU A 287 28.63 2.27 24.78
CA LEU A 287 27.68 2.26 23.68
C LEU A 287 26.92 3.59 23.62
N GLY A 288 26.46 4.09 24.76
CA GLY A 288 25.73 5.35 24.88
C GLY A 288 26.62 6.60 24.92
N LYS A 289 27.91 6.52 24.53
CA LYS A 289 28.86 7.65 24.69
C LYS A 289 28.45 8.95 23.99
N GLU A 290 27.66 8.84 22.92
CA GLU A 290 27.15 9.96 22.11
C GLU A 290 25.88 10.58 22.72
N LEU A 291 25.26 9.92 23.70
CA LEU A 291 24.06 10.39 24.38
C LEU A 291 24.46 11.43 25.45
N GLN A 292 23.89 12.62 25.35
CA GLN A 292 24.21 13.74 26.24
C GLN A 292 23.52 13.57 27.61
N GLU A 293 23.94 14.40 28.58
CA GLU A 293 23.25 14.48 29.87
C GLU A 293 21.75 14.78 29.68
N PRO A 294 20.86 14.18 30.49
CA PRO A 294 21.14 13.41 31.71
C PRO A 294 21.48 11.91 31.54
N PHE A 295 21.84 11.39 30.36
CA PHE A 295 22.08 9.94 30.19
C PHE A 295 23.12 9.36 31.18
N ARG A 296 24.31 9.97 31.28
CA ARG A 296 25.36 9.46 32.19
C ARG A 296 24.93 9.59 33.64
N THR A 297 24.28 10.71 34.00
CA THR A 297 23.69 10.89 35.33
C THR A 297 22.72 9.75 35.65
N ILE A 298 21.85 9.37 34.71
CA ILE A 298 20.92 8.25 34.87
C ILE A 298 21.69 6.94 35.10
N VAL A 299 22.64 6.61 34.22
CA VAL A 299 23.40 5.35 34.34
C VAL A 299 24.20 5.28 35.64
N HIS A 300 24.76 6.38 36.14
CA HIS A 300 25.48 6.41 37.42
C HIS A 300 24.60 6.17 38.65
N HIS A 301 23.30 6.45 38.57
CA HIS A 301 22.34 6.21 39.67
C HIS A 301 21.69 4.82 39.61
N THR A 302 22.19 3.93 38.76
CA THR A 302 21.63 2.58 38.59
C THR A 302 21.82 1.75 39.85
N ASP A 303 20.75 1.09 40.32
CA ASP A 303 20.85 0.05 41.35
C ASP A 303 21.47 -1.21 40.73
N PRO A 304 22.67 -1.65 41.14
CA PRO A 304 23.34 -2.82 40.58
C PRO A 304 22.49 -4.10 40.61
N LYS A 305 21.57 -4.21 41.59
CA LYS A 305 20.68 -5.38 41.73
C LYS A 305 19.58 -5.45 40.67
N THR A 306 19.44 -4.41 39.86
CA THR A 306 18.40 -4.28 38.82
C THR A 306 18.97 -4.36 37.41
N ILE A 307 20.27 -4.59 37.26
CA ILE A 307 20.94 -4.67 35.97
C ILE A 307 20.41 -5.87 35.18
N PHE A 308 20.28 -5.70 33.86
CA PHE A 308 19.89 -6.75 32.96
C PHE A 308 20.68 -6.69 31.64
N ALA A 309 20.86 -7.87 31.05
CA ALA A 309 21.32 -8.05 29.68
C ALA A 309 20.39 -9.06 29.02
N ILE A 310 19.60 -8.60 28.04
CA ILE A 310 18.55 -9.38 27.39
C ILE A 310 18.92 -9.58 25.93
N ASN A 311 19.16 -10.84 25.54
CA ASN A 311 19.25 -11.22 24.14
C ASN A 311 17.85 -11.14 23.52
N ALA A 312 17.68 -10.29 22.50
CA ALA A 312 16.41 -10.16 21.81
C ALA A 312 16.12 -11.43 21.02
N HIS A 313 14.97 -12.02 21.29
CA HIS A 313 14.48 -13.18 20.58
C HIS A 313 13.08 -12.91 20.08
N ASP A 314 12.80 -13.41 18.88
CA ASP A 314 11.47 -13.39 18.30
C ASP A 314 11.04 -14.82 17.99
N LYS A 315 9.72 -15.02 17.96
CA LYS A 315 9.08 -16.26 17.57
C LYS A 315 7.79 -15.97 16.83
N LYS A 316 7.69 -16.52 15.62
CA LYS A 316 6.41 -16.51 14.88
C LYS A 316 5.38 -17.43 15.54
N PRO A 317 4.11 -17.01 15.62
CA PRO A 317 3.02 -17.85 16.13
C PRO A 317 2.88 -19.12 15.28
N PHE A 318 2.42 -20.19 15.91
CA PHE A 318 2.05 -21.43 15.24
C PHE A 318 0.60 -21.81 15.57
N HIS A 319 -0.05 -22.46 14.60
CA HIS A 319 -1.39 -23.01 14.76
C HIS A 319 -1.37 -24.33 15.56
N HIS A 320 -2.38 -24.54 16.40
CA HIS A 320 -2.56 -25.77 17.20
C HIS A 320 -3.31 -26.86 16.39
N GLU A 321 -2.74 -27.28 15.27
CA GLU A 321 -3.36 -28.27 14.36
C GLU A 321 -3.48 -29.68 14.97
N ASP A 322 -2.61 -30.01 15.93
CA ASP A 322 -2.47 -31.35 16.50
C ASP A 322 -3.15 -31.51 17.88
N ILE A 323 -4.18 -30.71 18.20
CA ILE A 323 -4.85 -30.75 19.52
C ILE A 323 -5.54 -32.10 19.80
N ASP A 324 -5.96 -32.80 18.75
CA ASP A 324 -6.51 -34.17 18.83
C ASP A 324 -5.43 -35.20 19.17
N THR A 325 -4.15 -34.87 18.99
CA THR A 325 -2.99 -35.73 19.27
C THR A 325 -2.53 -35.59 20.70
N ILE A 326 -2.53 -34.38 21.24
CA ILE A 326 -2.33 -34.08 22.66
C ILE A 326 -3.10 -32.78 23.00
N PRO A 327 -4.01 -32.78 24.00
CA PRO A 327 -4.77 -31.59 24.41
C PRO A 327 -3.93 -30.48 25.04
N VAL A 328 -3.07 -29.83 24.25
CA VAL A 328 -2.17 -28.74 24.70
C VAL A 328 -2.39 -27.49 23.87
N VAL A 329 -2.60 -26.35 24.53
CA VAL A 329 -2.71 -25.04 23.91
C VAL A 329 -1.62 -24.11 24.44
N PHE A 330 -0.87 -23.50 23.54
CA PHE A 330 0.19 -22.52 23.86
C PHE A 330 -0.35 -21.10 23.73
N ILE A 331 -0.10 -20.26 24.73
CA ILE A 331 -0.50 -18.84 24.77
C ILE A 331 0.62 -17.94 25.28
N GLY A 332 0.58 -16.67 24.89
CA GLY A 332 1.62 -15.69 25.18
C GLY A 332 2.95 -16.05 24.53
N ASP A 333 4.05 -15.67 25.17
CA ASP A 333 5.40 -15.85 24.62
C ASP A 333 5.78 -17.33 24.37
N SER A 334 5.07 -18.30 24.94
CA SER A 334 5.29 -19.72 24.61
C SER A 334 4.88 -20.04 23.16
N ASN A 335 3.96 -19.27 22.57
CA ASN A 335 3.51 -19.38 21.18
C ASN A 335 4.12 -18.30 20.28
N HIS A 336 4.18 -17.04 20.73
CA HIS A 336 4.55 -15.89 19.90
C HIS A 336 5.42 -14.85 20.63
N ALA A 337 6.56 -15.29 21.18
CA ALA A 337 7.51 -14.38 21.81
C ALA A 337 7.90 -13.21 20.90
N VAL A 338 7.81 -12.00 21.43
CA VAL A 338 8.28 -10.77 20.75
C VAL A 338 9.43 -10.15 21.54
N SER A 339 10.38 -9.58 20.81
CA SER A 339 11.54 -8.91 21.38
C SER A 339 11.11 -7.74 22.27
N PRO A 340 11.93 -7.38 23.29
CA PRO A 340 11.62 -6.27 24.20
C PRO A 340 11.48 -4.92 23.47
N PHE A 341 11.97 -4.80 22.24
CA PHE A 341 11.85 -3.61 21.39
C PHE A 341 10.44 -3.41 20.83
N ALA A 342 9.63 -4.48 20.69
CA ALA A 342 8.29 -4.39 20.11
C ALA A 342 7.27 -3.70 21.03
N GLY A 343 7.49 -3.73 22.34
CA GLY A 343 6.64 -3.04 23.33
C GLY A 343 5.19 -3.56 23.48
N PHE A 344 4.81 -4.64 22.79
CA PHE A 344 3.41 -5.08 22.69
C PHE A 344 3.11 -6.48 23.28
N GLY A 345 4.10 -7.27 23.68
CA GLY A 345 3.91 -8.67 24.10
C GLY A 345 2.91 -8.88 25.26
N ALA A 346 2.92 -7.99 26.26
CA ALA A 346 1.96 -8.05 27.36
C ALA A 346 0.50 -7.86 26.92
N ASN A 347 0.27 -7.03 25.89
CA ASN A 347 -1.06 -6.81 25.32
C ASN A 347 -1.57 -8.09 24.65
N LEU A 348 -0.74 -8.73 23.83
CA LEU A 348 -1.06 -10.00 23.17
C LEU A 348 -1.34 -11.10 24.19
N ALA A 349 -0.50 -11.22 25.22
CA ALA A 349 -0.70 -12.18 26.31
C ALA A 349 -2.05 -12.00 27.05
N LEU A 350 -2.49 -10.76 27.27
CA LEU A 350 -3.80 -10.48 27.86
C LEU A 350 -4.94 -10.88 26.92
N CYS A 351 -4.81 -10.55 25.63
CA CYS A 351 -5.76 -10.92 24.59
C CYS A 351 -5.90 -12.44 24.45
N ASP A 352 -4.79 -13.18 24.37
CA ASP A 352 -4.80 -14.64 24.26
C ASP A 352 -5.61 -15.29 25.38
N GLY A 353 -5.38 -14.85 26.62
CA GLY A 353 -6.09 -15.39 27.77
C GLY A 353 -7.60 -15.16 27.68
N TRP A 354 -8.01 -13.96 27.27
CA TRP A 354 -9.43 -13.65 27.05
C TRP A 354 -10.02 -14.46 25.90
N ASP A 355 -9.38 -14.42 24.73
CA ASP A 355 -9.90 -15.02 23.51
C ASP A 355 -9.99 -16.54 23.64
N LEU A 356 -8.97 -17.19 24.21
CA LEU A 356 -9.00 -18.63 24.48
C LEU A 356 -10.14 -19.01 25.44
N ALA A 357 -10.27 -18.30 26.56
CA ALA A 357 -11.34 -18.56 27.52
C ALA A 357 -12.74 -18.37 26.90
N GLN A 358 -12.90 -17.31 26.08
CA GLN A 358 -14.14 -17.07 25.36
C GLN A 358 -14.48 -18.19 24.39
N GLN A 359 -13.50 -18.67 23.62
CA GLN A 359 -13.71 -19.79 22.70
C GLN A 359 -14.06 -21.09 23.45
N LEU A 360 -13.42 -21.35 24.60
CA LEU A 360 -13.73 -22.51 25.42
C LEU A 360 -15.15 -22.44 25.99
N CYS A 361 -15.60 -21.30 26.52
CA CYS A 361 -16.95 -21.16 27.09
C CYS A 361 -18.07 -21.12 26.05
N ASN A 362 -17.81 -20.54 24.87
CA ASN A 362 -18.80 -20.48 23.78
C ASN A 362 -18.89 -21.80 23.00
N GLY A 363 -17.93 -22.71 23.19
CA GLY A 363 -17.90 -24.02 22.57
C GLY A 363 -19.01 -24.93 23.10
N GLN A 364 -20.20 -24.89 22.49
CA GLN A 364 -21.16 -25.98 22.68
C GLN A 364 -20.53 -27.27 22.17
N SER A 365 -20.63 -28.35 22.97
CA SER A 365 -20.17 -29.69 22.60
C SER A 365 -20.77 -30.05 21.23
N LYS A 366 -19.99 -29.83 20.17
CA LYS A 366 -20.35 -30.24 18.82
C LYS A 366 -20.41 -31.75 18.92
N ARG A 367 -21.57 -32.36 18.63
CA ARG A 367 -21.61 -33.80 18.34
C ARG A 367 -20.49 -34.02 17.35
N GLY A 368 -19.52 -34.85 17.72
CA GLY A 368 -18.38 -35.15 16.88
C GLY A 368 -18.92 -35.47 15.49
N CYS A 369 -18.53 -34.65 14.52
CA CYS A 369 -18.76 -34.97 13.13
C CYS A 369 -18.18 -36.36 12.92
N ASP A 370 -19.02 -37.35 12.63
CA ASP A 370 -18.65 -38.75 12.40
C ASP A 370 -17.84 -38.95 11.10
N ALA A 371 -17.27 -37.86 10.55
CA ALA A 371 -16.21 -37.95 9.56
C ALA A 371 -14.93 -38.52 10.21
N PRO A 372 -14.25 -39.46 9.56
CA PRO A 372 -13.01 -40.03 10.07
C PRO A 372 -11.94 -38.93 10.29
N PRO A 373 -11.12 -39.03 11.35
CA PRO A 373 -10.06 -38.06 11.65
C PRO A 373 -9.04 -37.96 10.50
N LEU A 374 -8.49 -36.76 10.31
CA LEU A 374 -7.52 -36.42 9.27
C LEU A 374 -6.16 -37.04 9.60
N LEU A 375 -5.96 -38.32 9.31
CA LEU A 375 -4.65 -38.98 9.44
C LEU A 375 -3.71 -38.53 8.32
N ARG A 376 -2.52 -38.02 8.68
CA ARG A 376 -1.43 -37.72 7.73
C ARG A 376 -0.95 -39.01 7.03
N PRO A 377 -0.66 -38.99 5.72
CA PRO A 377 0.02 -40.10 5.06
C PRO A 377 1.50 -40.07 5.45
N GLY A 378 1.93 -40.99 6.31
CA GLY A 378 3.36 -41.24 6.55
C GLY A 378 3.79 -41.50 7.99
N SER A 379 3.20 -42.48 8.67
CA SER A 379 3.87 -43.19 9.78
C SER A 379 3.39 -44.64 9.84
N GLY A 380 3.55 -45.35 8.72
CA GLY A 380 3.50 -46.80 8.72
C GLY A 380 4.78 -47.33 9.36
N SER A 381 4.66 -47.81 10.60
CA SER A 381 5.68 -48.60 11.26
C SER A 381 6.03 -49.81 10.41
N SER A 382 7.33 -49.99 10.18
CA SER A 382 7.91 -51.19 9.61
C SER A 382 7.74 -52.35 10.59
N THR A 383 6.80 -53.25 10.32
CA THR A 383 6.83 -54.63 10.83
C THR A 383 7.00 -55.58 9.66
N ALA A 384 8.19 -56.18 9.61
CA ALA A 384 8.49 -57.29 8.73
C ALA A 384 7.62 -58.51 9.06
N ASN A 385 7.08 -59.18 8.04
CA ASN A 385 7.00 -60.64 8.05
C ASN A 385 6.88 -61.22 6.63
N ASN A 386 7.69 -62.23 6.39
CA ASN A 386 7.80 -63.06 5.19
C ASN A 386 6.53 -63.88 4.90
N GLY A 387 6.30 -64.21 3.62
CA GLY A 387 5.37 -65.27 3.21
C GLY A 387 5.22 -65.41 1.69
N ALA A 388 5.52 -66.60 1.17
CA ALA A 388 5.72 -66.94 -0.25
C ALA A 388 4.43 -67.25 -1.07
N ASN A 389 4.66 -67.50 -2.37
CA ASN A 389 3.78 -68.07 -3.43
C ASN A 389 2.89 -67.03 -4.15
N GLY A 390 2.68 -67.02 -5.48
CA GLY A 390 2.94 -67.95 -6.58
C GLY A 390 1.83 -67.73 -7.63
N ASP A 391 2.21 -67.62 -8.90
CA ASP A 391 1.42 -67.76 -10.15
C ASP A 391 0.08 -67.01 -10.39
N GLY A 392 -0.03 -66.44 -11.61
CA GLY A 392 -1.15 -66.78 -12.51
C GLY A 392 -2.33 -65.80 -12.67
N PHE A 393 -2.37 -65.17 -13.85
CA PHE A 393 -3.56 -64.91 -14.69
C PHE A 393 -4.71 -63.97 -14.22
N VAL A 394 -4.79 -62.84 -14.93
CA VAL A 394 -5.99 -62.16 -15.50
C VAL A 394 -7.37 -62.52 -14.94
N SER A 395 -8.02 -61.58 -14.24
CA SER A 395 -9.30 -60.95 -14.67
C SER A 395 -9.89 -60.02 -13.59
N SER A 396 -10.41 -58.88 -14.07
CA SER A 396 -11.52 -58.09 -13.53
C SER A 396 -11.43 -57.55 -12.08
N PHE A 397 -11.00 -56.29 -11.97
CA PHE A 397 -11.55 -55.39 -10.95
C PHE A 397 -12.21 -54.20 -11.64
N GLY A 398 -13.49 -54.02 -11.31
CA GLY A 398 -14.36 -53.00 -11.87
C GLY A 398 -13.91 -51.58 -11.52
N SER A 399 -14.51 -50.65 -12.27
CA SER A 399 -14.53 -49.22 -12.03
C SER A 399 -14.31 -48.81 -10.58
N ALA A 400 -13.14 -48.25 -10.27
CA ALA A 400 -13.01 -47.36 -9.12
C ALA A 400 -13.69 -46.03 -9.49
N SER A 401 -15.00 -45.99 -9.21
CA SER A 401 -15.77 -44.76 -9.11
C SER A 401 -15.09 -43.80 -8.13
N GLU A 402 -15.24 -42.51 -8.40
CA GLU A 402 -15.03 -41.37 -7.50
C GLU A 402 -14.98 -41.78 -6.03
N SER A 403 -13.85 -41.52 -5.35
CA SER A 403 -13.80 -41.64 -3.89
C SER A 403 -14.61 -40.49 -3.27
N GLY A 404 -15.93 -40.62 -3.34
CA GLY A 404 -16.87 -39.84 -2.55
C GLY A 404 -16.69 -40.21 -1.09
N HIS A 405 -16.13 -39.30 -0.31
CA HIS A 405 -16.32 -39.36 1.13
C HIS A 405 -17.80 -39.04 1.39
N GLU A 406 -18.53 -39.98 2.00
CA GLU A 406 -19.91 -39.73 2.40
C GLU A 406 -19.96 -38.48 3.31
N PRO A 407 -20.89 -37.55 3.07
CA PRO A 407 -21.04 -36.36 3.90
C PRO A 407 -21.34 -36.79 5.34
N CYS A 408 -20.69 -36.18 6.33
CA CYS A 408 -20.94 -36.50 7.74
C CYS A 408 -22.44 -36.41 8.07
N SER A 409 -22.91 -37.15 9.08
CA SER A 409 -24.35 -37.26 9.39
C SER A 409 -25.08 -35.91 9.49
N TYR A 410 -24.38 -34.85 9.94
CA TYR A 410 -24.88 -33.49 9.97
C TYR A 410 -25.07 -32.86 8.57
N CYS A 411 -24.09 -32.99 7.69
CA CYS A 411 -24.14 -32.49 6.32
C CYS A 411 -25.14 -33.26 5.46
N ALA A 412 -25.27 -34.57 5.68
CA ALA A 412 -26.29 -35.42 5.06
C ALA A 412 -27.71 -35.00 5.49
N LYS A 413 -27.94 -34.69 6.78
CA LYS A 413 -29.25 -34.22 7.26
C LYS A 413 -29.59 -32.80 6.84
N THR A 414 -28.61 -31.92 6.74
CA THR A 414 -28.82 -30.49 6.45
C THR A 414 -28.68 -30.13 4.98
N ASN A 415 -28.29 -31.09 4.14
CA ASN A 415 -28.03 -30.92 2.71
C ASN A 415 -26.99 -29.81 2.40
N LYS A 416 -26.00 -29.66 3.29
CA LYS A 416 -24.91 -28.67 3.19
C LYS A 416 -23.58 -29.37 2.91
N THR A 417 -22.71 -28.71 2.15
CA THR A 417 -21.38 -29.23 1.78
C THR A 417 -20.47 -29.38 3.01
N CYS A 418 -19.79 -30.53 3.14
CA CYS A 418 -18.95 -30.83 4.31
C CYS A 418 -17.61 -30.08 4.26
N THR A 419 -17.32 -29.27 5.27
CA THR A 419 -16.08 -28.47 5.38
C THR A 419 -14.81 -29.32 5.42
N MET A 420 -14.91 -30.59 5.81
CA MET A 420 -13.78 -31.53 5.84
C MET A 420 -13.27 -31.88 4.44
N ASN A 421 -14.11 -31.82 3.40
CA ASN A 421 -13.65 -32.02 2.02
C ASN A 421 -12.72 -30.89 1.56
N TRP A 422 -12.97 -29.68 2.03
CA TRP A 422 -12.05 -28.55 1.82
C TRP A 422 -10.76 -28.74 2.64
N ALA A 423 -10.85 -29.14 3.90
CA ALA A 423 -9.66 -29.37 4.75
C ALA A 423 -8.74 -30.49 4.22
N TRP A 424 -9.28 -31.61 3.74
CA TRP A 424 -8.52 -32.69 3.08
C TRP A 424 -7.75 -32.19 1.85
N SER A 425 -8.36 -31.30 1.06
CA SER A 425 -7.70 -30.70 -0.12
C SER A 425 -6.53 -29.79 0.24
N GLN A 426 -6.63 -29.05 1.36
CA GLN A 426 -5.58 -28.16 1.83
C GLN A 426 -4.39 -28.92 2.44
N ILE A 427 -4.66 -30.01 3.18
CA ILE A 427 -3.61 -30.85 3.78
C ILE A 427 -2.83 -31.61 2.70
N GLN A 428 -3.49 -32.13 1.66
CA GLN A 428 -2.80 -32.74 0.52
C GLN A 428 -1.86 -31.74 -0.18
N ALA A 429 -2.29 -30.48 -0.35
CA ALA A 429 -1.46 -29.43 -0.93
C ALA A 429 -0.25 -29.07 -0.05
N ALA A 430 -0.45 -28.94 1.26
CA ALA A 430 0.62 -28.61 2.22
C ALA A 430 1.64 -29.75 2.40
N SER A 431 1.19 -31.01 2.39
CA SER A 431 2.06 -32.18 2.55
C SER A 431 2.96 -32.39 1.32
N ILE A 432 2.47 -32.08 0.12
CA ILE A 432 3.28 -32.11 -1.13
C ILE A 432 4.34 -31.01 -1.12
N LEU A 433 4.00 -29.79 -0.66
CA LEU A 433 4.95 -28.67 -0.58
C LEU A 433 6.08 -28.93 0.44
N SER A 434 5.77 -29.58 1.56
CA SER A 434 6.76 -29.91 2.60
C SER A 434 7.68 -31.09 2.19
N ALA A 435 7.14 -32.10 1.50
CA ALA A 435 7.92 -33.23 0.97
C ALA A 435 8.91 -32.82 -0.14
N VAL A 436 8.58 -31.79 -0.92
CA VAL A 436 9.47 -31.26 -1.97
C VAL A 436 10.58 -30.37 -1.41
N ALA A 437 10.37 -29.73 -0.26
CA ALA A 437 11.35 -28.87 0.38
C ALA A 437 12.40 -29.62 1.23
N ALA A 438 12.08 -30.84 1.70
CA ALA A 438 12.93 -31.60 2.63
C ALA A 438 13.78 -32.72 1.98
N ALA A 439 13.72 -32.92 0.66
CA ALA A 439 14.44 -34.01 0.01
C ALA A 439 15.96 -33.71 -0.13
N PRO A 440 16.87 -34.53 0.43
CA PRO A 440 18.29 -34.42 0.15
C PRO A 440 18.59 -34.84 -1.31
N PRO A 441 19.64 -34.30 -1.95
CA PRO A 441 19.96 -34.62 -3.33
C PRO A 441 20.38 -36.09 -3.47
N PRO A 442 20.09 -36.76 -4.60
CA PRO A 442 20.57 -38.12 -4.85
C PRO A 442 22.11 -38.13 -4.99
N PRO A 443 22.78 -39.22 -4.58
CA PRO A 443 24.24 -39.32 -4.68
C PRO A 443 24.69 -39.30 -6.15
N PRO A 444 25.86 -38.71 -6.45
CA PRO A 444 26.37 -38.65 -7.81
C PRO A 444 26.73 -40.07 -8.32
N PRO A 445 26.52 -40.35 -9.62
CA PRO A 445 26.96 -41.61 -10.22
C PRO A 445 28.50 -41.69 -10.28
N PRO A 446 29.10 -42.90 -10.31
CA PRO A 446 30.54 -43.08 -10.23
C PRO A 446 31.25 -42.52 -11.46
N GLN A 447 32.29 -41.72 -11.25
CA GLN A 447 33.24 -41.34 -12.30
C GLN A 447 34.13 -42.55 -12.63
N GLN A 448 34.06 -43.04 -13.87
CA GLN A 448 35.15 -43.80 -14.48
C GLN A 448 35.80 -42.96 -15.59
N ALA A 449 37.11 -42.90 -15.49
CA ALA A 449 38.01 -42.08 -16.27
C ALA A 449 38.29 -42.66 -17.67
N SER A 450 38.53 -41.72 -18.59
CA SER A 450 39.46 -41.76 -19.72
C SER A 450 39.47 -42.98 -20.65
N ALA A 451 39.18 -42.74 -21.94
CA ALA A 451 40.06 -43.23 -22.99
C ALA A 451 40.03 -42.30 -24.22
N SER A 452 41.21 -42.17 -24.79
CA SER A 452 41.69 -41.30 -25.84
C SER A 452 41.14 -41.57 -27.24
N PHE A 453 41.29 -40.54 -28.08
CA PHE A 453 41.42 -40.61 -29.53
C PHE A 453 42.17 -41.85 -30.03
N GLY A 454 41.67 -42.42 -31.13
CA GLY A 454 42.35 -43.42 -31.95
C GLY A 454 41.87 -43.32 -33.40
N GLU A 455 42.81 -43.00 -34.28
CA GLU A 455 42.69 -42.86 -35.73
C GLU A 455 42.49 -44.21 -36.46
N SER A 456 41.91 -44.14 -37.66
CA SER A 456 42.31 -44.85 -38.90
C SER A 456 42.52 -46.38 -38.90
N SER A 457 41.71 -47.12 -39.68
CA SER A 457 42.14 -47.66 -41.01
C SER A 457 41.11 -48.61 -41.67
N ASP A 458 40.86 -48.33 -42.96
CA ASP A 458 40.59 -49.21 -44.11
C ASP A 458 39.67 -50.45 -44.04
N ALA A 459 38.63 -50.45 -44.90
CA ALA A 459 38.66 -51.24 -46.15
C ALA A 459 37.45 -51.00 -47.09
N ARG A 460 37.80 -50.59 -48.33
CA ARG A 460 37.30 -51.03 -49.66
C ARG A 460 35.88 -50.71 -50.18
N VAL A 461 35.92 -49.88 -51.24
CA VAL A 461 35.55 -50.15 -52.66
C VAL A 461 34.14 -49.80 -53.17
N LYS A 462 34.15 -48.75 -54.04
CA LYS A 462 33.41 -48.51 -55.31
C LYS A 462 31.87 -48.40 -55.25
N ARG A 463 31.20 -47.51 -56.00
CA ARG A 463 31.54 -46.77 -57.23
C ARG A 463 30.46 -45.69 -57.49
N GLU A 464 30.90 -44.61 -58.16
CA GLU A 464 30.17 -43.78 -59.16
C GLU A 464 29.09 -42.76 -58.69
N GLU A 465 29.59 -41.53 -58.51
CA GLU A 465 29.16 -40.22 -59.07
C GLU A 465 28.49 -40.23 -60.48
N PRO A 466 28.00 -39.11 -61.07
CA PRO A 466 28.27 -37.69 -60.70
C PRO A 466 27.10 -36.66 -60.77
N GLU A 467 27.44 -35.47 -60.23
CA GLU A 467 27.13 -34.09 -60.71
C GLU A 467 25.68 -33.58 -60.73
N ALA A 468 25.38 -32.29 -60.64
CA ALA A 468 25.96 -31.03 -60.16
C ALA A 468 24.96 -29.93 -60.61
N ALA A 469 24.99 -28.76 -59.97
CA ALA A 469 24.44 -27.47 -60.48
C ALA A 469 22.90 -27.39 -60.60
N GLN A 470 22.20 -26.24 -60.53
CA GLN A 470 22.46 -24.81 -60.42
C GLN A 470 21.09 -24.19 -60.05
N ALA A 471 21.01 -23.21 -59.14
CA ALA A 471 20.66 -21.81 -59.41
C ALA A 471 19.69 -21.57 -60.59
N PHE A 472 18.57 -20.88 -60.35
CA PHE A 472 18.04 -19.86 -61.26
C PHE A 472 17.09 -18.88 -60.55
N ASP A 473 17.36 -17.61 -60.84
CA ASP A 473 16.63 -16.38 -60.57
C ASP A 473 15.37 -16.21 -61.45
N ASP A 474 14.62 -15.17 -61.09
CA ASP A 474 13.85 -14.25 -61.95
C ASP A 474 12.36 -14.51 -62.31
N ASP A 475 11.52 -13.67 -61.70
CA ASP A 475 10.79 -12.54 -62.31
C ASP A 475 9.62 -12.76 -63.30
N LYS A 476 8.61 -11.89 -63.12
CA LYS A 476 7.55 -11.40 -64.04
C LYS A 476 6.31 -12.23 -64.42
N SER A 477 5.19 -11.78 -63.85
CA SER A 477 4.00 -11.20 -64.51
C SER A 477 3.61 -11.66 -65.93
N LEU A 478 2.33 -12.03 -66.12
CA LEU A 478 1.31 -11.34 -66.94
C LEU A 478 0.11 -12.25 -67.33
N LEU A 479 -1.09 -11.69 -67.17
CA LEU A 479 -2.25 -11.74 -68.10
C LEU A 479 -3.08 -13.03 -68.32
N SER A 480 -4.25 -13.04 -67.66
CA SER A 480 -5.62 -12.91 -68.23
C SER A 480 -6.20 -13.90 -69.27
N VAL A 481 -7.34 -14.52 -68.88
CA VAL A 481 -8.65 -14.70 -69.61
C VAL A 481 -8.76 -15.90 -70.58
N PRO A 482 -9.96 -16.45 -70.95
CA PRO A 482 -11.32 -16.52 -70.38
C PRO A 482 -11.88 -17.97 -70.26
N ARG A 483 -13.03 -18.16 -69.60
CA ARG A 483 -14.10 -19.03 -70.15
C ARG A 483 -15.49 -18.66 -69.62
N GLN A 484 -16.38 -18.42 -70.58
CA GLN A 484 -17.80 -18.08 -70.47
C GLN A 484 -18.70 -19.32 -70.35
N THR A 485 -20.00 -19.05 -70.10
CA THR A 485 -21.24 -19.82 -70.33
C THR A 485 -21.68 -20.70 -69.14
N ASP A 486 -22.93 -20.70 -68.63
CA ASP A 486 -24.21 -20.22 -69.16
C ASP A 486 -25.30 -20.04 -68.07
N ASN A 487 -26.21 -19.08 -68.33
CA ASN A 487 -27.66 -18.99 -68.08
C ASN A 487 -28.37 -19.82 -66.98
N ALA A 488 -29.17 -19.13 -66.12
CA ALA A 488 -30.65 -19.11 -66.19
C ALA A 488 -31.31 -18.47 -64.94
N ALA A 489 -32.17 -17.47 -65.16
CA ALA A 489 -33.37 -17.17 -64.36
C ALA A 489 -34.60 -17.64 -65.20
N PRO A 490 -35.90 -17.53 -64.79
CA PRO A 490 -36.50 -17.01 -63.55
C PRO A 490 -37.64 -17.92 -63.00
N TYR A 491 -38.22 -17.61 -61.82
CA TYR A 491 -39.63 -17.96 -61.53
C TYR A 491 -40.30 -16.92 -60.63
N VAL A 492 -41.49 -16.50 -61.06
CA VAL A 492 -42.45 -15.59 -60.43
C VAL A 492 -43.75 -16.36 -60.23
N PHE A 493 -44.42 -16.20 -59.08
CA PHE A 493 -45.89 -16.09 -58.88
C PHE A 493 -46.16 -15.88 -57.38
N GLN A 494 -46.63 -14.74 -56.84
CA GLN A 494 -47.94 -14.06 -56.87
C GLN A 494 -49.08 -14.64 -55.99
N GLN A 495 -49.60 -13.75 -55.12
CA GLN A 495 -50.96 -13.57 -54.56
C GLN A 495 -51.45 -14.39 -53.35
N TYR A 496 -51.89 -13.70 -52.28
CA TYR A 496 -53.30 -13.32 -52.08
C TYR A 496 -53.51 -12.25 -50.99
N ASN A 497 -54.53 -11.41 -51.21
CA ASN A 497 -55.12 -10.40 -50.32
C ASN A 497 -55.84 -11.00 -49.09
N ALA A 498 -55.95 -10.24 -47.99
CA ALA A 498 -57.23 -10.01 -47.30
C ALA A 498 -57.13 -8.94 -46.19
N SER A 499 -58.27 -8.27 -46.02
CA SER A 499 -58.61 -7.04 -45.31
C SER A 499 -59.22 -7.24 -43.92
N GLY A 500 -59.24 -6.15 -43.12
CA GLY A 500 -60.25 -5.86 -42.08
C GLY A 500 -59.68 -5.74 -40.67
N SER A 501 -60.06 -4.82 -39.77
CA SER A 501 -61.07 -3.76 -39.78
C SER A 501 -60.80 -2.82 -38.59
N ARG A 502 -61.15 -1.55 -38.75
CA ARG A 502 -61.36 -0.52 -37.70
C ARG A 502 -62.54 -0.90 -36.77
N PRO A 503 -62.66 -0.34 -35.55
CA PRO A 503 -63.09 1.05 -35.30
C PRO A 503 -62.19 1.76 -34.25
N GLY A 504 -61.94 3.07 -34.25
CA GLY A 504 -62.75 4.21 -34.64
C GLY A 504 -63.30 4.88 -33.37
N PHE A 505 -62.72 6.00 -32.92
CA PHE A 505 -63.47 7.21 -32.55
C PHE A 505 -62.54 8.41 -32.36
N SER A 506 -62.97 9.52 -32.95
CA SER A 506 -62.36 10.84 -33.03
C SER A 506 -62.59 11.68 -31.77
N GLY A 507 -61.75 12.69 -31.56
CA GLY A 507 -62.01 13.74 -30.58
C GLY A 507 -60.97 14.86 -30.60
N LEU A 508 -61.05 15.72 -31.62
CA LEU A 508 -60.37 17.01 -31.69
C LEU A 508 -61.06 17.98 -30.71
N HIS A 509 -60.33 18.73 -29.88
CA HIS A 509 -60.73 20.09 -29.50
C HIS A 509 -59.51 20.94 -29.12
N THR A 510 -59.54 22.16 -29.63
CA THR A 510 -58.51 23.21 -29.63
C THR A 510 -58.89 24.30 -28.62
N VAL A 511 -57.89 25.11 -28.22
CA VAL A 511 -57.95 26.44 -27.56
C VAL A 511 -58.39 26.41 -26.08
N THR A 512 -57.66 26.94 -25.08
CA THR A 512 -57.33 28.36 -24.83
C THR A 512 -56.31 28.55 -23.70
N ASN A 513 -55.41 29.52 -23.87
CA ASN A 513 -54.76 30.26 -22.76
C ASN A 513 -55.82 31.11 -22.03
N PRO A 514 -55.63 31.45 -20.73
CA PRO A 514 -55.13 32.79 -20.44
C PRO A 514 -54.20 32.92 -19.22
N SER A 515 -53.41 33.98 -19.27
CA SER A 515 -52.57 34.59 -18.24
C SER A 515 -53.40 35.32 -17.16
N GLY A 516 -52.82 35.55 -15.97
CA GLY A 516 -53.24 36.60 -15.00
C GLY A 516 -52.97 36.22 -13.54
N MET A 517 -51.79 36.53 -12.99
CA MET A 517 -51.52 37.63 -12.02
C MET A 517 -52.36 37.66 -10.73
N ALA A 518 -51.69 37.47 -9.58
CA ALA A 518 -51.80 38.33 -8.38
C ALA A 518 -50.80 37.92 -7.27
N SER A 519 -50.05 38.89 -6.75
CA SER A 519 -49.55 38.96 -5.36
C SER A 519 -50.43 40.00 -4.61
N PRO A 520 -50.25 40.39 -3.32
CA PRO A 520 -49.30 39.94 -2.28
C PRO A 520 -49.87 39.82 -0.82
N SER A 521 -48.98 39.46 0.11
CA SER A 521 -48.81 39.99 1.49
C SER A 521 -49.52 39.38 2.74
N THR A 522 -48.65 39.05 3.71
CA THR A 522 -48.69 39.25 5.18
C THR A 522 -49.81 38.70 6.06
N SER A 523 -49.39 38.04 7.14
CA SER A 523 -49.99 38.18 8.49
C SER A 523 -48.93 37.91 9.57
N ALA A 524 -48.61 38.95 10.33
CA ALA A 524 -47.95 38.91 11.63
C ALA A 524 -48.87 39.63 12.63
N SER A 525 -48.96 39.14 13.86
CA SER A 525 -49.13 39.91 15.12
C SER A 525 -49.41 38.98 16.31
N THR A 526 -49.06 39.21 17.58
CA THR A 526 -48.22 40.21 18.29
C THR A 526 -48.30 39.90 19.80
N VAL A 527 -47.13 39.79 20.46
CA VAL A 527 -46.66 40.38 21.75
C VAL A 527 -47.49 40.30 23.06
N ILE A 528 -46.79 39.96 24.16
CA ILE A 528 -46.73 40.78 25.40
C ILE A 528 -45.27 40.89 25.92
N GLN A 529 -44.86 42.13 26.23
CA GLN A 529 -43.59 42.60 26.82
C GLN A 529 -43.55 42.50 28.36
N ALA A 530 -42.33 42.53 28.92
CA ALA A 530 -41.93 43.41 30.04
C ALA A 530 -40.38 43.32 30.23
N THR A 531 -39.58 44.26 29.68
CA THR A 531 -38.99 45.48 30.32
C THR A 531 -37.94 45.24 31.41
N TYR A 532 -36.67 45.64 31.18
CA TYR A 532 -36.05 46.89 31.70
C TYR A 532 -34.52 46.90 31.50
N ASN A 533 -34.00 48.02 31.00
CA ASN A 533 -32.61 48.53 31.09
C ASN A 533 -32.81 50.06 31.28
N PRO A 534 -31.99 50.86 32.03
CA PRO A 534 -30.55 51.03 31.74
C PRO A 534 -29.61 51.48 32.90
N GLY A 535 -28.30 51.26 32.68
CA GLY A 535 -27.08 52.04 32.99
C GLY A 535 -26.89 52.88 34.27
N TYR A 536 -25.67 52.81 34.86
CA TYR A 536 -24.97 53.93 35.51
C TYR A 536 -23.44 53.72 35.61
N ALA A 537 -22.70 54.73 35.10
CA ALA A 537 -21.53 55.42 35.66
C ALA A 537 -20.20 54.71 36.07
N GLN A 538 -19.10 55.17 35.45
CA GLN A 538 -17.81 55.45 36.12
C GLN A 538 -17.93 56.68 37.05
N PRO A 539 -17.06 56.84 38.06
CA PRO A 539 -16.04 57.92 37.94
C PRO A 539 -14.67 57.71 38.67
N ILE A 540 -13.60 58.08 37.97
CA ILE A 540 -12.43 58.98 38.26
C ILE A 540 -11.99 59.35 39.71
N HIS A 541 -10.65 59.47 39.89
CA HIS A 541 -9.81 60.27 40.84
C HIS A 541 -9.24 59.53 42.08
N HIS A 542 -8.01 59.73 42.63
CA HIS A 542 -6.78 60.53 42.36
C HIS A 542 -5.68 60.10 43.39
N HIS A 543 -4.38 60.25 43.06
CA HIS A 543 -3.19 60.55 43.91
C HIS A 543 -2.83 59.67 45.15
N GLY A 544 -1.57 59.44 45.56
CA GLY A 544 -0.20 59.91 45.23
C GLY A 544 0.82 59.09 46.07
N ARG A 545 2.00 58.71 45.54
CA ARG A 545 3.35 59.35 45.62
C ARG A 545 4.03 59.40 47.01
N SER A 546 5.23 58.81 47.11
CA SER A 546 6.58 59.46 47.32
C SER A 546 7.67 58.36 47.44
N ALA A 547 8.63 58.18 46.53
CA ALA A 547 9.87 58.94 46.21
C ALA A 547 11.09 58.63 47.11
N ASN A 548 12.19 58.14 46.52
CA ASN A 548 13.55 58.74 46.44
C ASN A 548 14.52 57.75 45.71
N HIS A 549 15.54 58.03 44.88
CA HIS A 549 16.29 59.23 44.47
C HIS A 549 16.93 59.02 43.05
N LEU A 550 17.20 60.13 42.35
CA LEU A 550 17.86 60.36 41.03
C LEU A 550 19.42 60.50 41.18
N PRO A 551 20.28 61.03 40.23
CA PRO A 551 20.11 61.45 38.80
C PRO A 551 21.29 61.24 37.76
N LEU A 552 20.94 61.30 36.45
CA LEU A 552 21.51 62.07 35.28
C LEU A 552 22.97 61.85 34.72
N PRO A 553 23.36 62.36 33.51
CA PRO A 553 22.63 62.61 32.23
C PRO A 553 23.41 62.30 30.90
N ALA A 554 22.74 62.59 29.77
CA ALA A 554 23.08 62.51 28.34
C ALA A 554 24.24 63.40 27.80
N TYR A 555 24.78 63.10 26.60
CA TYR A 555 24.78 63.93 25.35
C TYR A 555 25.80 63.50 24.23
N THR A 556 25.30 63.42 22.97
CA THR A 556 25.86 63.78 21.62
C THR A 556 27.25 63.38 21.02
N MET A 557 27.16 63.00 19.72
CA MET A 557 27.94 63.37 18.49
C MET A 557 29.40 62.90 18.21
N GLN A 558 29.54 62.23 17.04
CA GLN A 558 30.59 62.29 15.99
C GLN A 558 32.12 62.28 16.30
N ARG A 559 32.84 61.31 15.68
CA ARG A 559 34.04 61.43 14.78
C ARG A 559 34.77 60.07 14.68
N SER A 560 34.95 59.45 13.51
CA SER A 560 35.97 59.65 12.46
C SER A 560 37.41 59.21 12.81
N ARG A 561 37.99 58.42 11.87
CA ARG A 561 39.42 58.27 11.48
C ARG A 561 40.31 57.20 12.14
N MET A 562 40.82 56.31 11.26
CA MET A 562 42.14 55.65 11.26
C MET A 562 43.29 56.64 11.55
N PRO A 563 44.45 56.22 12.14
CA PRO A 563 45.57 55.70 11.33
C PRO A 563 46.52 54.67 11.99
N ASN A 564 47.36 54.09 11.12
CA ASN A 564 48.50 53.14 11.29
C ASN A 564 49.55 53.43 12.38
N GLN A 565 50.25 52.36 12.83
CA GLN A 565 51.74 52.22 12.91
C GLN A 565 52.13 50.76 13.30
N TYR A 566 52.81 49.98 12.44
CA TYR A 566 54.27 49.77 12.25
C TYR A 566 55.03 49.08 13.41
N ASN A 567 55.60 47.87 13.20
CA ASN A 567 57.04 47.69 12.87
C ASN A 567 57.50 46.23 12.65
N ASN A 568 58.19 46.02 11.51
CA ASN A 568 59.43 45.29 11.22
C ASN A 568 59.80 43.95 11.89
N SER A 569 60.19 42.94 11.10
CA SER A 569 61.60 42.72 10.66
C SER A 569 61.79 41.56 9.64
N LEU A 570 62.72 41.78 8.70
CA LEU A 570 63.39 40.88 7.72
C LEU A 570 64.41 39.93 8.41
N PRO A 571 65.12 38.95 7.76
CA PRO A 571 65.63 38.89 6.37
C PRO A 571 65.39 37.54 5.64
N GLY A 572 65.65 37.29 4.34
CA GLY A 572 66.18 38.03 3.20
C GLY A 572 66.55 37.05 2.05
N SER A 573 66.51 37.54 0.80
CA SER A 573 67.09 37.00 -0.47
C SER A 573 66.41 35.78 -1.16
N GLN A 574 66.31 35.64 -2.49
CA GLN A 574 66.37 36.52 -3.68
C GLN A 574 65.94 35.68 -4.93
N SER A 575 65.28 36.33 -5.91
CA SER A 575 65.23 36.05 -7.39
C SER A 575 64.86 34.65 -7.93
N GLY A 576 64.14 34.47 -9.06
CA GLY A 576 63.67 35.36 -10.11
C GLY A 576 63.19 34.55 -11.35
N LEU A 577 62.08 35.00 -11.95
CA LEU A 577 61.69 35.09 -13.37
C LEU A 577 62.12 34.08 -14.47
N ARG A 578 61.13 33.85 -15.37
CA ARG A 578 61.13 33.72 -16.85
C ARG A 578 61.15 32.32 -17.51
N GLY A 579 60.10 32.07 -18.32
CA GLY A 579 60.22 32.15 -19.79
C GLY A 579 59.93 30.88 -20.61
N LEU A 580 59.05 31.06 -21.63
CA LEU A 580 59.01 30.40 -22.96
C LEU A 580 58.78 28.88 -23.01
N GLN A 581 58.32 28.22 -24.08
CA GLN A 581 57.54 28.45 -25.30
C GLN A 581 57.38 27.05 -25.93
N SER A 582 56.27 26.81 -26.63
CA SER A 582 56.05 25.94 -27.81
C SER A 582 56.50 24.47 -27.87
N SER A 583 55.60 23.63 -28.38
CA SER A 583 55.74 22.70 -29.53
C SER A 583 54.70 21.59 -29.34
N ALA A 584 53.62 21.51 -30.15
CA ALA A 584 53.55 20.82 -31.45
C ALA A 584 53.91 19.33 -31.33
N ASP A 585 53.23 18.35 -31.89
CA ASP A 585 52.07 18.28 -32.78
C ASP A 585 51.63 16.80 -32.78
N ASP A 586 50.52 16.53 -33.47
CA ASP A 586 50.15 15.27 -34.11
C ASP A 586 49.32 14.21 -33.38
N ALA A 587 48.27 13.88 -34.11
CA ALA A 587 47.21 12.94 -33.85
C ALA A 587 47.41 11.65 -34.68
N TRP A 588 46.72 10.58 -34.24
CA TRP A 588 45.86 9.69 -35.02
C TRP A 588 45.98 8.20 -34.60
N SER A 589 44.80 7.65 -34.30
CA SER A 589 44.33 6.28 -34.56
C SER A 589 44.25 5.23 -33.42
N ARG A 590 43.06 4.61 -33.43
CA ARG A 590 42.50 3.40 -32.78
C ARG A 590 43.42 2.15 -32.90
N ASP A 591 43.31 1.06 -32.13
CA ASP A 591 42.24 0.50 -31.28
C ASP A 591 42.83 -0.54 -30.28
N GLU A 592 41.98 -0.97 -29.33
CA GLU A 592 41.96 -2.27 -28.61
C GLU A 592 42.75 -2.51 -27.29
N SER A 593 41.94 -2.60 -26.21
CA SER A 593 41.99 -3.47 -25.01
C SER A 593 43.27 -3.66 -24.15
N THR A 594 43.21 -3.29 -22.85
CA THR A 594 43.11 -4.19 -21.68
C THR A 594 43.45 -3.50 -20.34
N ARG A 595 42.63 -3.81 -19.32
CA ARG A 595 42.82 -3.77 -17.85
C ARG A 595 44.02 -2.99 -17.26
N ILE A 596 43.75 -2.08 -16.29
CA ILE A 596 44.24 -2.10 -14.88
C ILE A 596 44.03 -0.73 -14.16
N LYS A 597 43.47 -0.80 -12.95
CA LYS A 597 43.58 0.06 -11.75
C LYS A 597 43.75 1.58 -11.92
N ARG A 598 42.78 2.36 -11.38
CA ARG A 598 43.05 3.75 -10.94
C ARG A 598 42.64 3.99 -9.48
N ARG A 599 43.70 4.10 -8.69
CA ARG A 599 43.80 4.66 -7.34
C ARG A 599 43.40 6.15 -7.42
N ARG A 600 42.38 6.57 -6.68
CA ARG A 600 42.01 7.99 -6.51
C ARG A 600 42.96 8.64 -5.51
N THR A 601 43.71 9.64 -5.95
CA THR A 601 44.33 10.65 -5.09
C THR A 601 43.34 11.79 -4.85
N SER A 602 43.16 12.12 -3.58
CA SER A 602 42.33 13.18 -3.04
C SER A 602 42.91 14.57 -3.30
N SER A 603 42.05 15.55 -3.58
CA SER A 603 42.29 16.95 -3.24
C SER A 603 41.14 17.45 -2.40
N THR A 604 41.43 17.63 -1.12
CA THR A 604 40.65 18.27 -0.07
C THR A 604 40.35 19.71 -0.44
N TRP A 605 39.10 20.16 -0.34
CA TRP A 605 38.79 21.49 0.18
C TRP A 605 37.40 21.50 0.80
N THR A 606 37.35 22.16 1.95
CA THR A 606 36.37 22.08 3.03
C THR A 606 35.30 23.15 2.87
N GLY A 607 34.03 22.74 2.91
CA GLY A 607 32.86 23.61 3.05
C GLY A 607 31.74 22.81 3.72
N ARG A 608 31.19 23.35 4.82
CA ARG A 608 30.30 22.71 5.81
C ARG A 608 29.26 21.76 5.18
N ARG A 609 29.37 20.47 5.50
CA ARG A 609 28.33 19.45 5.24
C ARG A 609 27.55 19.19 6.53
N THR A 610 26.24 19.34 6.46
CA THR A 610 25.29 18.67 7.35
C THR A 610 25.48 17.15 7.19
N ASN A 611 25.59 16.43 8.31
CA ASN A 611 25.93 15.01 8.33
C ASN A 611 24.76 14.15 7.80
N SER A 612 24.71 13.94 6.49
CA SER A 612 23.93 12.88 5.86
C SER A 612 24.57 11.52 6.19
N LEU A 613 23.85 10.68 6.94
CA LEU A 613 24.23 9.30 7.25
C LEU A 613 24.21 8.44 5.97
N SER A 614 25.12 7.47 5.91
CA SER A 614 25.30 6.54 4.79
C SER A 614 24.08 5.59 4.63
N PRO A 615 23.59 5.31 3.41
CA PRO A 615 22.48 4.37 3.15
C PRO A 615 22.76 2.90 3.53
N PHE A 616 23.95 2.61 4.02
CA PHE A 616 24.41 1.28 4.41
C PHE A 616 24.67 1.18 5.93
N SER A 617 24.23 2.15 6.73
CA SER A 617 24.38 2.06 8.19
C SER A 617 23.38 1.07 8.79
N ALA A 618 23.84 0.31 9.77
CA ALA A 618 23.07 -0.72 10.48
C ALA A 618 21.83 -0.12 11.19
N ASP A 619 21.91 1.16 11.55
CA ASP A 619 20.91 1.99 12.20
C ASP A 619 19.64 2.14 11.36
N GLN A 620 19.82 2.24 10.03
CA GLN A 620 18.71 2.34 9.08
C GLN A 620 17.93 1.02 9.02
N THR A 621 18.61 -0.13 9.16
CA THR A 621 18.06 -1.49 9.01
C THR A 621 17.26 -1.94 10.24
N MET A 622 17.72 -1.54 11.43
CA MET A 622 17.07 -1.87 12.71
C MET A 622 15.83 -1.00 12.96
N MET A 623 15.86 0.29 12.56
CA MET A 623 14.67 1.14 12.53
C MET A 623 13.67 0.73 11.46
N THR A 624 14.12 0.20 10.31
CA THR A 624 13.19 -0.29 9.29
C THR A 624 12.39 -1.47 9.81
N ASN A 625 12.97 -2.49 10.46
CA ASN A 625 12.21 -3.71 10.76
C ASN A 625 11.03 -3.56 11.75
N SER A 626 11.19 -2.80 12.85
CA SER A 626 10.11 -2.60 13.83
C SER A 626 9.10 -1.53 13.40
N ASN A 627 9.55 -0.46 12.74
CA ASN A 627 8.64 0.52 12.16
C ASN A 627 7.93 -0.05 10.92
N ASN A 628 8.56 -0.91 10.12
CA ASN A 628 7.97 -1.49 8.93
C ASN A 628 6.73 -2.31 9.24
N GLN A 629 6.54 -2.88 10.43
CA GLN A 629 5.32 -3.65 10.71
C GLN A 629 4.11 -2.71 10.92
N PHE A 630 4.23 -1.68 11.75
CA PHE A 630 3.17 -0.65 11.93
C PHE A 630 3.01 0.26 10.69
N ILE A 631 4.12 0.70 10.09
CA ILE A 631 4.14 1.43 8.82
C ILE A 631 3.54 0.55 7.72
N SER A 632 3.82 -0.76 7.66
CA SER A 632 3.23 -1.63 6.63
C SER A 632 1.73 -1.72 6.75
N THR A 633 1.15 -1.84 7.95
CA THR A 633 -0.32 -1.92 8.09
C THR A 633 -0.99 -0.62 7.65
N ASN A 634 -0.47 0.55 8.06
CA ASN A 634 -0.98 1.85 7.65
C ASN A 634 -0.76 2.14 6.15
N LEU A 635 0.43 1.84 5.62
CA LEU A 635 0.75 1.99 4.20
C LEU A 635 -0.06 1.02 3.34
N LEU A 636 -0.32 -0.20 3.82
CA LEU A 636 -1.18 -1.16 3.13
C LEU A 636 -2.64 -0.68 3.11
N GLN A 637 -3.10 -0.01 4.17
CA GLN A 637 -4.42 0.64 4.15
C GLN A 637 -4.47 1.78 3.13
N ILE A 638 -3.44 2.62 3.04
CA ILE A 638 -3.36 3.66 1.98
C ILE A 638 -3.32 3.03 0.59
N TYR A 639 -2.51 1.98 0.39
CA TYR A 639 -2.48 1.23 -0.86
C TYR A 639 -3.87 0.69 -1.23
N HIS A 640 -4.61 0.17 -0.25
CA HIS A 640 -5.98 -0.29 -0.44
C HIS A 640 -6.91 0.85 -0.87
N ASP A 641 -6.98 1.90 -0.04
CA ASP A 641 -7.92 3.01 -0.19
C ASP A 641 -7.68 3.86 -1.46
N VAL A 642 -6.47 3.83 -1.98
CA VAL A 642 -6.09 4.56 -3.20
C VAL A 642 -6.07 3.63 -4.41
N LEU A 643 -5.25 2.58 -4.40
CA LEU A 643 -5.02 1.76 -5.61
C LEU A 643 -6.06 0.67 -5.77
N GLU A 644 -6.15 -0.30 -4.85
CA GLU A 644 -7.10 -1.43 -4.99
C GLU A 644 -8.55 -0.93 -5.11
N HIS A 645 -8.88 0.11 -4.34
CA HIS A 645 -10.15 0.81 -4.40
C HIS A 645 -10.47 1.33 -5.81
N ASN A 646 -9.55 2.05 -6.46
CA ASN A 646 -9.80 2.59 -7.81
C ASN A 646 -9.68 1.51 -8.90
N LEU A 647 -8.82 0.50 -8.71
CA LEU A 647 -8.76 -0.65 -9.61
C LEU A 647 -10.09 -1.41 -9.65
N SER A 648 -10.90 -1.38 -8.59
CA SER A 648 -12.21 -2.04 -8.60
C SER A 648 -13.25 -1.46 -9.58
N CYS A 649 -13.05 -0.24 -10.10
CA CYS A 649 -13.85 0.30 -11.21
C CYS A 649 -13.11 0.33 -12.56
N TRP A 650 -11.78 0.25 -12.57
CA TRP A 650 -10.99 0.20 -13.80
C TRP A 650 -10.83 -1.22 -14.35
N LEU A 651 -10.78 -2.22 -13.46
CA LEU A 651 -10.48 -3.62 -13.77
C LEU A 651 -11.60 -4.54 -13.27
N THR A 652 -12.57 -4.78 -14.15
CA THR A 652 -13.66 -5.72 -13.88
C THR A 652 -13.68 -6.81 -14.94
N GLU A 653 -14.12 -8.00 -14.56
CA GLU A 653 -14.32 -9.12 -15.50
C GLU A 653 -15.35 -8.77 -16.59
N VAL A 654 -16.28 -7.87 -16.30
CA VAL A 654 -17.32 -7.43 -17.23
C VAL A 654 -16.71 -6.59 -18.36
N THR A 655 -15.81 -5.67 -18.02
CA THR A 655 -15.22 -4.70 -18.96
C THR A 655 -13.85 -5.13 -19.50
N CYS A 656 -13.30 -6.25 -19.04
CA CYS A 656 -12.03 -6.78 -19.52
C CYS A 656 -12.19 -7.39 -20.93
N PRO A 657 -11.44 -6.91 -21.94
CA PRO A 657 -11.52 -7.41 -23.31
C PRO A 657 -10.81 -8.75 -23.52
N TYR A 658 -10.00 -9.19 -22.54
CA TYR A 658 -9.26 -10.44 -22.60
C TYR A 658 -9.87 -11.46 -21.64
N ARG A 659 -10.68 -12.37 -22.17
CA ARG A 659 -11.50 -13.30 -21.37
C ARG A 659 -10.91 -14.70 -21.38
N ALA A 660 -10.88 -15.35 -20.23
CA ALA A 660 -10.60 -16.78 -20.16
C ALA A 660 -11.83 -17.59 -20.65
N PRO A 661 -11.69 -18.55 -21.58
CA PRO A 661 -12.79 -19.42 -22.01
C PRO A 661 -13.40 -20.17 -20.82
N GLY A 662 -14.74 -20.15 -20.70
CA GLY A 662 -15.48 -20.80 -19.62
C GLY A 662 -15.95 -19.89 -18.47
N TYR A 663 -15.60 -18.59 -18.49
CA TYR A 663 -16.16 -17.62 -17.56
C TYR A 663 -17.56 -17.14 -18.05
N ILE A 664 -18.62 -17.74 -17.51
CA ILE A 664 -20.01 -17.39 -17.87
C ILE A 664 -20.44 -16.17 -17.04
N THR A 665 -20.51 -14.99 -17.66
CA THR A 665 -21.18 -13.79 -17.10
C THR A 665 -22.70 -13.87 -17.26
N GLY A 666 -23.27 -15.05 -16.98
CA GLY A 666 -24.68 -15.37 -17.15
C GLY A 666 -25.36 -15.47 -15.80
N GLY A 667 -25.49 -14.35 -15.10
CA GLY A 667 -26.23 -14.29 -13.85
C GLY A 667 -26.35 -12.86 -13.35
N SER A 668 -27.53 -12.49 -12.86
CA SER A 668 -27.87 -11.19 -12.27
C SER A 668 -27.15 -10.91 -10.93
N TYR A 669 -25.89 -11.29 -10.81
CA TYR A 669 -25.03 -11.03 -9.65
C TYR A 669 -24.24 -9.75 -9.91
N ALA A 670 -24.50 -8.71 -9.14
CA ALA A 670 -23.58 -7.57 -9.05
C ALA A 670 -22.18 -8.11 -8.68
N PRO A 671 -21.10 -7.68 -9.35
CA PRO A 671 -19.74 -8.04 -8.96
C PRO A 671 -19.54 -7.84 -7.46
N THR A 672 -18.98 -8.83 -6.77
CA THR A 672 -18.59 -8.73 -5.35
C THR A 672 -17.79 -7.46 -5.06
N GLU A 673 -17.07 -6.97 -6.07
CA GLU A 673 -16.23 -5.77 -6.05
C GLU A 673 -17.00 -4.45 -5.94
N TRP A 674 -18.30 -4.42 -6.23
CA TRP A 674 -19.13 -3.24 -5.96
C TRP A 674 -19.56 -3.17 -4.48
N GLY A 675 -19.37 -4.24 -3.69
CA GLY A 675 -19.70 -4.26 -2.25
C GLY A 675 -18.71 -3.51 -1.35
N SER A 676 -19.11 -3.19 -0.12
CA SER A 676 -18.30 -2.45 0.88
C SER A 676 -17.16 -3.25 1.54
N SER A 677 -16.93 -4.50 1.12
CA SER A 677 -15.93 -5.38 1.74
C SER A 677 -14.52 -5.04 1.27
N TRP A 678 -13.59 -4.94 2.21
CA TRP A 678 -12.16 -4.74 1.96
C TRP A 678 -11.58 -5.96 1.22
N SER A 679 -11.37 -5.87 -0.10
CA SER A 679 -10.69 -6.89 -0.89
C SER A 679 -9.38 -6.34 -1.48
N ASN A 680 -8.23 -6.84 -1.00
CA ASN A 680 -6.94 -6.66 -1.70
C ASN A 680 -6.85 -7.66 -2.85
N ARG A 681 -7.83 -7.59 -3.76
CA ARG A 681 -8.09 -8.61 -4.77
C ARG A 681 -6.95 -8.72 -5.77
N ILE A 682 -6.47 -7.61 -6.32
CA ILE A 682 -5.42 -7.62 -7.34
C ILE A 682 -4.10 -8.08 -6.72
N TYR A 683 -3.78 -7.58 -5.53
CA TYR A 683 -2.63 -8.04 -4.73
C TYR A 683 -2.67 -9.55 -4.46
N ARG A 684 -3.76 -10.07 -3.88
CA ARG A 684 -3.90 -11.51 -3.55
C ARG A 684 -3.81 -12.38 -4.79
N ARG A 685 -4.52 -12.00 -5.85
CA ARG A 685 -4.52 -12.75 -7.12
C ARG A 685 -3.13 -12.75 -7.76
N THR A 686 -2.42 -11.63 -7.76
CA THR A 686 -1.03 -11.54 -8.28
C THR A 686 -0.08 -12.46 -7.53
N ILE A 687 -0.19 -12.54 -6.20
CA ILE A 687 0.68 -13.42 -5.39
C ILE A 687 0.46 -14.89 -5.72
N ASN A 688 -0.79 -15.31 -5.90
CA ASN A 688 -1.15 -16.69 -6.21
C ASN A 688 -0.78 -17.08 -7.65
N LEU A 689 -0.82 -16.12 -8.58
CA LEU A 689 -0.69 -16.38 -10.01
C LEU A 689 0.68 -16.94 -10.41
N ASP A 690 1.77 -16.40 -9.86
CA ASP A 690 3.12 -16.91 -10.12
C ASP A 690 3.28 -18.39 -9.70
N HIS A 691 2.66 -18.78 -8.57
CA HIS A 691 2.66 -20.17 -8.10
C HIS A 691 1.86 -21.09 -9.03
N ALA A 692 0.66 -20.65 -9.43
CA ALA A 692 -0.22 -21.43 -10.31
C ALA A 692 0.41 -21.65 -11.70
N ILE A 693 1.11 -20.65 -12.24
CA ILE A 693 1.77 -20.72 -13.55
C ILE A 693 3.08 -21.51 -13.49
N SER A 694 3.82 -21.43 -12.38
CA SER A 694 4.99 -22.28 -12.14
C SER A 694 4.59 -23.77 -12.05
N THR A 695 3.45 -24.08 -11.41
CA THR A 695 2.92 -25.45 -11.34
C THR A 695 2.54 -25.98 -12.73
N SER A 696 2.07 -25.09 -13.59
CA SER A 696 1.72 -25.38 -14.99
C SER A 696 2.94 -25.44 -15.94
N LYS A 697 4.16 -25.28 -15.41
CA LYS A 697 5.45 -25.31 -16.13
C LYS A 697 5.59 -24.29 -17.28
N LEU A 698 4.84 -23.18 -17.22
CA LEU A 698 4.89 -22.12 -18.24
C LEU A 698 5.99 -21.09 -17.96
N THR A 699 6.30 -20.88 -16.69
CA THR A 699 7.44 -20.10 -16.21
C THR A 699 8.16 -20.90 -15.13
N ARG A 700 9.45 -20.63 -14.93
CA ARG A 700 10.25 -21.24 -13.87
C ARG A 700 10.99 -20.15 -13.13
N LEU A 701 10.58 -19.90 -11.89
CA LEU A 701 11.30 -19.02 -10.98
C LEU A 701 12.17 -19.88 -10.06
N THR A 702 13.44 -19.50 -9.91
CA THR A 702 14.30 -20.02 -8.86
C THR A 702 13.81 -19.53 -7.49
N HIS A 703 14.25 -20.19 -6.41
CA HIS A 703 13.89 -19.78 -5.05
C HIS A 703 14.32 -18.32 -4.75
N SER A 704 15.52 -17.94 -5.20
CA SER A 704 16.05 -16.58 -5.07
C SER A 704 15.24 -15.56 -5.87
N GLU A 705 14.85 -15.88 -7.11
CA GLU A 705 14.02 -14.99 -7.94
C GLU A 705 12.62 -14.83 -7.35
N ASN A 706 12.02 -15.89 -6.81
CA ASN A 706 10.71 -15.82 -6.16
C ASN A 706 10.75 -14.91 -4.91
N GLN A 707 11.80 -15.03 -4.08
CA GLN A 707 11.99 -14.16 -2.91
C GLN A 707 12.27 -12.71 -3.32
N ALA A 708 13.12 -12.48 -4.33
CA ALA A 708 13.41 -11.15 -4.85
C ALA A 708 12.18 -10.49 -5.48
N SER A 709 11.36 -11.24 -6.22
CA SER A 709 10.11 -10.78 -6.82
C SER A 709 9.08 -10.37 -5.76
N ALA A 710 8.95 -11.16 -4.69
CA ALA A 710 8.09 -10.82 -3.55
C ALA A 710 8.55 -9.53 -2.84
N LYS A 711 9.86 -9.40 -2.60
CA LYS A 711 10.47 -8.20 -2.01
C LYS A 711 10.26 -6.96 -2.88
N ALA A 712 10.45 -7.08 -4.20
CA ALA A 712 10.26 -5.98 -5.14
C ALA A 712 8.80 -5.50 -5.15
N LEU A 713 7.83 -6.41 -5.14
CA LEU A 713 6.41 -6.07 -5.04
C LEU A 713 6.08 -5.35 -3.73
N GLN A 714 6.56 -5.85 -2.60
CA GLN A 714 6.33 -5.21 -1.30
C GLN A 714 6.93 -3.80 -1.25
N LEU A 715 8.18 -3.63 -1.69
CA LEU A 715 8.83 -2.32 -1.71
C LEU A 715 8.14 -1.35 -2.67
N ALA A 716 7.65 -1.81 -3.83
CA ALA A 716 6.89 -0.98 -4.76
C ALA A 716 5.58 -0.49 -4.15
N ILE A 717 4.84 -1.36 -3.45
CA ILE A 717 3.62 -1.00 -2.70
C ILE A 717 3.93 0.03 -1.61
N MET A 718 5.00 -0.17 -0.84
CA MET A 718 5.40 0.77 0.19
C MET A 718 5.82 2.11 -0.41
N ALA A 719 6.63 2.12 -1.48
CA ALA A 719 7.04 3.34 -2.18
C ALA A 719 5.82 4.11 -2.69
N PHE A 720 4.85 3.42 -3.29
CA PHE A 720 3.58 4.00 -3.70
C PHE A 720 2.85 4.66 -2.53
N ALA A 721 2.60 3.93 -1.46
CA ALA A 721 1.83 4.41 -0.31
C ALA A 721 2.51 5.55 0.46
N THR A 722 3.85 5.60 0.50
CA THR A 722 4.60 6.69 1.17
C THR A 722 4.43 8.06 0.50
N GLN A 723 3.82 8.15 -0.69
CA GLN A 723 3.43 9.44 -1.27
C GLN A 723 2.42 10.19 -0.39
N TRP A 724 1.70 9.48 0.48
CA TRP A 724 0.76 10.03 1.46
C TRP A 724 1.34 10.04 2.89
N ALA A 725 2.67 10.15 3.04
CA ALA A 725 3.36 10.12 4.33
C ALA A 725 2.71 11.05 5.38
N GLN A 726 2.46 10.48 6.56
CA GLN A 726 1.64 11.06 7.61
C GLN A 726 2.48 11.94 8.53
N GLY A 727 2.07 13.19 8.71
CA GLY A 727 2.73 14.13 9.63
C GLY A 727 3.41 15.30 8.94
N SER A 728 3.60 15.25 7.62
CA SER A 728 4.19 16.36 6.87
C SER A 728 3.41 17.67 7.08
N ARG A 729 4.13 18.79 7.19
CA ARG A 729 3.55 20.15 7.19
C ARG A 729 2.55 20.31 6.04
N ARG A 730 2.87 19.74 4.87
CA ARG A 730 2.03 19.76 3.67
C ARG A 730 0.66 19.13 3.88
N GLN A 731 0.56 18.05 4.65
CA GLN A 731 -0.73 17.43 5.00
C GLN A 731 -1.59 18.38 5.85
N ARG A 732 -0.95 19.07 6.80
CA ARG A 732 -1.60 19.98 7.78
C ARG A 732 -1.90 21.38 7.23
N GLN A 733 -1.26 21.78 6.12
CA GLN A 733 -1.52 23.08 5.48
C GLN A 733 -2.94 23.15 4.91
N SER A 734 -3.61 24.29 5.14
CA SER A 734 -4.81 24.72 4.43
C SER A 734 -4.43 25.62 3.23
N PHE A 735 -5.29 25.66 2.21
CA PHE A 735 -5.05 26.52 1.05
C PHE A 735 -5.04 27.99 1.53
N PRO A 736 -3.98 28.76 1.28
CA PRO A 736 -3.83 30.09 1.87
C PRO A 736 -4.96 31.03 1.44
N ALA A 737 -5.56 31.73 2.40
CA ALA A 737 -6.28 32.97 2.13
C ALA A 737 -5.26 34.05 1.74
N ASP A 738 -5.65 35.02 0.91
CA ASP A 738 -4.76 35.91 0.12
C ASP A 738 -3.72 36.76 0.91
N ASP A 739 -3.47 36.57 2.22
CA ASP A 739 -2.57 37.41 3.03
C ASP A 739 -1.79 36.74 4.19
N GLU A 740 -1.67 35.41 4.29
CA GLU A 740 -0.92 34.79 5.41
C GLU A 740 0.55 34.45 5.10
N THR A 741 1.47 35.01 5.91
CA THR A 741 2.89 34.60 5.96
C THR A 741 3.07 33.35 6.83
N PRO A 742 3.81 32.32 6.40
CA PRO A 742 3.99 31.13 7.22
C PRO A 742 5.00 31.37 8.37
N GLU A 743 4.53 31.32 9.61
CA GLU A 743 5.38 31.16 10.80
C GLU A 743 5.75 29.67 11.05
N ASP A 744 6.71 29.50 11.95
CA ASP A 744 7.17 28.31 12.69
C ASP A 744 8.32 27.43 12.16
N ILE A 745 9.41 27.44 12.96
CA ILE A 745 10.70 26.75 12.79
C ILE A 745 10.67 25.30 13.32
N LEU A 746 9.62 24.92 14.07
CA LEU A 746 9.50 23.61 14.72
C LEU A 746 9.02 22.48 13.77
N ASP A 747 8.34 22.83 12.67
CA ASP A 747 7.74 21.90 11.69
C ASP A 747 8.72 21.39 10.60
N ASP A 748 9.91 21.99 10.49
CA ASP A 748 10.90 21.70 9.43
C ASP A 748 11.50 20.28 9.60
N ILE A 749 11.65 19.83 10.85
CA ILE A 749 12.29 18.55 11.20
C ILE A 749 11.36 17.35 10.91
N THR A 750 10.05 17.50 11.15
CA THR A 750 9.07 16.42 10.88
C THR A 750 8.86 16.25 9.37
N GLU A 751 8.84 17.35 8.60
CA GLU A 751 8.83 17.29 7.14
C GLU A 751 10.10 16.62 6.61
N GLU A 752 11.28 16.92 7.17
CA GLU A 752 12.53 16.28 6.74
C GLU A 752 12.54 14.76 6.99
N PHE A 753 11.96 14.28 8.10
CA PHE A 753 11.86 12.84 8.41
C PHE A 753 10.98 12.06 7.43
N ASP A 754 9.74 12.49 7.21
CA ASP A 754 8.80 11.83 6.28
C ASP A 754 9.35 11.80 4.86
N ARG A 755 10.01 12.89 4.44
CA ARG A 755 10.67 12.98 3.15
C ARG A 755 11.86 12.03 3.03
N ASN A 756 12.62 11.86 4.11
CA ASN A 756 13.71 10.89 4.15
C ASN A 756 13.18 9.46 4.04
N ILE A 757 12.05 9.13 4.69
CA ILE A 757 11.38 7.83 4.54
C ILE A 757 10.93 7.62 3.09
N GLN A 758 10.17 8.57 2.53
CA GLN A 758 9.66 8.52 1.17
C GLN A 758 10.80 8.29 0.17
N ARG A 759 11.87 9.09 0.27
CA ARG A 759 13.05 8.99 -0.61
C ARG A 759 13.77 7.66 -0.45
N ASN A 760 13.98 7.19 0.77
CA ASN A 760 14.70 5.95 1.02
C ASN A 760 13.92 4.74 0.47
N ILE A 761 12.63 4.64 0.79
CA ILE A 761 11.78 3.54 0.31
C ILE A 761 11.66 3.57 -1.21
N TRP A 762 11.53 4.76 -1.81
CA TRP A 762 11.52 4.91 -3.28
C TRP A 762 12.82 4.40 -3.92
N GLU A 763 13.98 4.78 -3.39
CA GLU A 763 15.29 4.31 -3.88
C GLU A 763 15.48 2.80 -3.67
N GLN A 764 15.02 2.24 -2.54
CA GLN A 764 15.04 0.80 -2.29
C GLN A 764 14.17 0.03 -3.27
N ALA A 765 12.94 0.50 -3.51
CA ALA A 765 12.03 -0.10 -4.48
C ALA A 765 12.61 -0.06 -5.90
N LYS A 766 13.18 1.09 -6.30
CA LYS A 766 13.86 1.24 -7.58
C LYS A 766 15.00 0.25 -7.77
N ARG A 767 15.87 0.09 -6.76
CA ARG A 767 16.99 -0.88 -6.81
C ARG A 767 16.48 -2.32 -6.86
N ALA A 768 15.51 -2.67 -6.01
CA ALA A 768 14.90 -4.00 -6.04
C ALA A 768 14.30 -4.34 -7.41
N LEU A 769 13.66 -3.38 -8.08
CA LEU A 769 13.15 -3.53 -9.45
C LEU A 769 14.25 -3.61 -10.51
N GLN A 770 15.42 -3.02 -10.26
CA GLN A 770 16.59 -3.18 -11.13
C GLN A 770 17.20 -4.58 -10.98
N ASP A 771 17.24 -5.11 -9.76
CA ASP A 771 17.79 -6.44 -9.45
C ASP A 771 16.94 -7.58 -10.05
N VAL A 772 15.65 -7.36 -10.30
CA VAL A 772 14.74 -8.34 -10.93
C VAL A 772 14.35 -7.96 -12.37
N ALA A 773 15.15 -7.09 -13.03
CA ALA A 773 14.80 -6.54 -14.33
C ALA A 773 14.69 -7.58 -15.45
N ASP A 774 15.39 -8.70 -15.34
CA ASP A 774 15.39 -9.85 -16.24
C ASP A 774 14.40 -10.94 -15.84
N VAL A 775 13.80 -10.87 -14.64
CA VAL A 775 12.86 -11.87 -14.14
C VAL A 775 11.47 -11.68 -14.74
N GLU A 776 10.91 -12.76 -15.31
CA GLU A 776 9.56 -12.79 -15.88
C GLU A 776 8.57 -13.37 -14.88
N SER A 777 8.03 -12.48 -14.04
CA SER A 777 7.08 -12.79 -12.98
C SER A 777 5.92 -11.81 -13.02
N TYR A 778 4.71 -12.29 -12.73
CA TYR A 778 3.53 -11.42 -12.59
C TYR A 778 3.69 -10.46 -11.41
N ARG A 779 4.33 -10.89 -10.30
CA ARG A 779 4.68 -9.99 -9.19
C ARG A 779 5.62 -8.88 -9.64
N VAL A 780 6.65 -9.20 -10.45
CA VAL A 780 7.58 -8.19 -10.98
C VAL A 780 6.87 -7.22 -11.92
N ALA A 781 6.09 -7.71 -12.88
CA ALA A 781 5.35 -6.86 -13.80
C ALA A 781 4.36 -5.95 -13.06
N THR A 782 3.59 -6.48 -12.10
CA THR A 782 2.69 -5.68 -11.26
C THR A 782 3.46 -4.67 -10.39
N ALA A 783 4.61 -5.05 -9.83
CA ALA A 783 5.46 -4.12 -9.07
C ALA A 783 5.96 -2.96 -9.94
N GLU A 784 6.35 -3.23 -11.19
CA GLU A 784 6.74 -2.18 -12.15
C GLU A 784 5.56 -1.30 -12.56
N LEU A 785 4.33 -1.84 -12.70
CA LEU A 785 3.13 -1.04 -12.92
C LEU A 785 2.88 -0.09 -11.74
N ILE A 786 2.86 -0.62 -10.52
CA ILE A 786 2.64 0.17 -9.28
C ILE A 786 3.71 1.26 -9.13
N PHE A 787 4.99 0.89 -9.32
CA PHE A 787 6.09 1.84 -9.24
C PHE A 787 6.03 2.89 -10.36
N GLY A 788 5.53 2.52 -11.54
CA GLY A 788 5.26 3.46 -12.63
C GLY A 788 4.19 4.52 -12.32
N LEU A 789 3.31 4.26 -11.34
CA LEU A 789 2.36 5.25 -10.81
C LEU A 789 2.96 6.09 -9.67
N THR A 790 4.14 5.72 -9.17
CA THR A 790 4.80 6.36 -8.02
C THR A 790 5.71 7.49 -8.48
N GLN A 791 5.43 8.72 -8.02
CA GLN A 791 6.24 9.87 -8.40
C GLN A 791 7.59 9.89 -7.70
N LYS A 792 8.62 10.37 -8.40
CA LYS A 792 9.95 10.55 -7.82
C LYS A 792 9.93 11.71 -6.80
N PRO A 793 10.35 11.49 -5.54
CA PRO A 793 10.51 12.59 -4.58
C PRO A 793 11.59 13.57 -5.05
N TRP A 794 11.31 14.87 -5.01
CA TRP A 794 12.28 15.90 -5.42
C TRP A 794 13.29 16.19 -4.30
N THR A 795 14.55 16.41 -4.65
CA THR A 795 15.61 16.82 -3.71
C THR A 795 15.84 18.33 -3.73
N HIS A 796 16.49 18.88 -2.70
CA HIS A 796 16.81 20.31 -2.63
C HIS A 796 17.67 20.79 -3.82
N ASP A 797 18.48 19.90 -4.39
CA ASP A 797 19.31 20.15 -5.58
C ASP A 797 18.48 20.16 -6.88
N ASP A 798 17.27 19.62 -6.87
CA ASP A 798 16.36 19.65 -8.02
C ASP A 798 15.61 20.99 -8.12
N VAL A 799 15.65 21.87 -7.09
CA VAL A 799 15.10 23.22 -7.20
C VAL A 799 16.07 24.05 -8.03
N PRO A 800 15.69 24.55 -9.22
CA PRO A 800 16.59 25.38 -9.98
C PRO A 800 16.83 26.65 -9.15
N ASP A 801 18.09 26.89 -8.86
CA ASP A 801 18.56 28.12 -8.25
C ASP A 801 17.93 29.27 -9.05
N ARG A 802 17.24 30.20 -8.38
CA ARG A 802 16.54 31.34 -9.02
C ARG A 802 17.50 32.26 -9.80
N THR A 803 18.78 31.90 -9.90
CA THR A 803 19.93 32.66 -10.36
C THR A 803 20.34 32.39 -11.81
N THR A 804 19.75 31.42 -12.53
CA THR A 804 20.16 31.12 -13.93
C THR A 804 19.37 31.85 -15.03
N ARG A 805 18.53 32.83 -14.69
CA ARG A 805 18.14 33.90 -15.63
C ARG A 805 18.88 35.16 -15.22
N ASN A 806 19.94 35.52 -15.96
CA ASN A 806 20.51 36.87 -15.95
C ASN A 806 19.35 37.87 -16.15
N PRO A 807 18.95 38.66 -15.13
CA PRO A 807 18.12 39.81 -15.39
C PRO A 807 19.08 40.85 -15.95
N ASN A 808 19.04 41.10 -17.26
CA ASN A 808 19.63 42.32 -17.80
C ASN A 808 19.05 43.49 -16.98
N PRO A 809 19.86 44.29 -16.25
CA PRO A 809 19.36 45.35 -15.38
C PRO A 809 18.74 46.54 -16.13
N LEU A 810 18.53 46.41 -17.44
CA LEU A 810 18.08 47.47 -18.36
C LEU A 810 16.80 47.08 -19.13
N SER A 811 16.11 46.01 -18.74
CA SER A 811 14.79 45.68 -19.29
C SER A 811 13.72 45.98 -18.24
N THR A 812 12.90 46.99 -18.53
CA THR A 812 11.65 47.28 -17.81
C THR A 812 10.84 46.01 -17.59
N PRO A 813 10.21 45.80 -16.40
CA PRO A 813 9.39 44.62 -16.17
C PRO A 813 8.19 44.69 -17.13
N ARG A 814 8.12 43.77 -18.10
CA ARG A 814 6.89 43.58 -18.87
C ARG A 814 5.83 43.08 -17.89
N LEU A 815 4.76 43.86 -17.71
CA LEU A 815 3.57 43.48 -16.92
C LEU A 815 2.76 42.34 -17.58
N GLU A 816 3.02 42.02 -18.84
CA GLU A 816 2.24 41.03 -19.58
C GLU A 816 2.62 39.58 -19.25
N VAL A 817 1.61 38.73 -19.03
CA VAL A 817 1.78 37.28 -18.92
C VAL A 817 1.99 36.67 -20.32
N ASP A 818 3.18 36.11 -20.54
CA ASP A 818 3.48 35.32 -21.73
C ASP A 818 3.06 33.86 -21.52
N MET A 819 1.94 33.50 -22.15
CA MET A 819 1.35 32.16 -22.09
C MET A 819 2.27 31.09 -22.69
N LYS A 820 3.11 31.42 -23.68
CA LYS A 820 4.08 30.46 -24.24
C LYS A 820 5.17 30.13 -23.25
N SER A 821 5.76 31.15 -22.60
CA SER A 821 6.75 30.94 -21.53
C SER A 821 6.16 30.20 -20.34
N LEU A 822 4.92 30.48 -19.96
CA LEU A 822 4.23 29.77 -18.87
C LEU A 822 4.03 28.28 -19.21
N ASN A 823 3.60 27.98 -20.44
CA ASN A 823 3.46 26.59 -20.90
C ASN A 823 4.79 25.85 -20.91
N ALA A 824 5.88 26.51 -21.30
CA ALA A 824 7.22 25.92 -21.28
C ALA A 824 7.68 25.62 -19.83
N GLU A 825 7.48 26.54 -18.88
CA GLU A 825 7.82 26.34 -17.47
C GLU A 825 7.04 25.17 -16.84
N LEU A 826 5.75 25.03 -17.17
CA LEU A 826 4.95 23.87 -16.75
C LEU A 826 5.42 22.57 -17.39
N GLY A 827 5.82 22.61 -18.67
CA GLY A 827 6.44 21.48 -19.36
C GLY A 827 7.72 21.01 -18.67
N ASP A 828 8.58 21.95 -18.28
CA ASP A 828 9.83 21.68 -17.55
C ASP A 828 9.54 21.04 -16.18
N ILE A 829 8.56 21.55 -15.44
CA ILE A 829 8.10 20.97 -14.16
C ILE A 829 7.65 19.52 -14.34
N ILE A 830 6.82 19.26 -15.36
CA ILE A 830 6.26 17.93 -15.63
C ILE A 830 7.35 16.95 -16.11
N SER A 831 8.33 17.41 -16.88
CA SER A 831 9.39 16.56 -17.45
C SER A 831 10.33 15.93 -16.42
N ARG A 832 10.37 16.46 -15.19
CA ARG A 832 11.26 16.02 -14.10
C ARG A 832 10.97 14.62 -13.55
N ASP A 833 9.74 14.11 -13.76
CA ASP A 833 9.39 12.74 -13.36
C ASP A 833 10.14 11.70 -14.21
N GLY A 834 10.70 12.12 -15.35
CA GLY A 834 11.44 11.28 -16.28
C GLY A 834 10.54 10.51 -17.25
N LEU A 835 11.16 9.61 -18.01
CA LEU A 835 10.44 8.74 -18.96
C LEU A 835 9.72 7.61 -18.20
N PRO A 836 8.58 7.11 -18.69
CA PRO A 836 7.76 6.08 -18.03
C PRO A 836 8.34 4.66 -18.20
N VAL A 837 9.64 4.48 -17.93
CA VAL A 837 10.41 3.26 -18.20
C VAL A 837 9.83 2.03 -17.51
N PHE A 838 9.31 2.17 -16.30
CA PHE A 838 8.73 1.05 -15.55
C PHE A 838 7.39 0.58 -16.13
N ILE A 839 6.53 1.50 -16.58
CA ILE A 839 5.30 1.13 -17.30
C ILE A 839 5.65 0.39 -18.59
N GLU A 840 6.67 0.85 -19.31
CA GLU A 840 7.10 0.18 -20.54
C GLU A 840 7.65 -1.23 -20.29
N ARG A 841 8.52 -1.39 -19.29
CA ARG A 841 9.06 -2.70 -18.89
C ARG A 841 7.92 -3.64 -18.47
N ALA A 842 6.99 -3.14 -17.68
CA ALA A 842 5.85 -3.90 -17.20
C ALA A 842 4.96 -4.36 -18.35
N ALA A 843 4.65 -3.46 -19.30
CA ALA A 843 3.86 -3.80 -20.48
C ALA A 843 4.54 -4.88 -21.34
N ARG A 844 5.86 -4.79 -21.55
CA ARG A 844 6.62 -5.84 -22.27
C ARG A 844 6.58 -7.18 -21.54
N LYS A 845 6.83 -7.17 -20.22
CA LYS A 845 6.80 -8.39 -19.40
C LYS A 845 5.41 -9.01 -19.38
N MET A 846 4.37 -8.21 -19.16
CA MET A 846 2.99 -8.68 -19.13
C MET A 846 2.56 -9.24 -20.49
N HIS A 847 2.97 -8.60 -21.59
CA HIS A 847 2.75 -9.11 -22.94
C HIS A 847 3.43 -10.48 -23.15
N ALA A 848 4.72 -10.60 -22.80
CA ALA A 848 5.44 -11.87 -22.91
C ALA A 848 4.79 -12.99 -22.06
N LEU A 849 4.35 -12.65 -20.84
CA LEU A 849 3.65 -13.57 -19.94
C LEU A 849 2.28 -14.00 -20.51
N LYS A 850 1.47 -13.06 -21.02
CA LYS A 850 0.19 -13.35 -21.68
C LYS A 850 0.38 -14.22 -22.91
N PHE A 851 1.34 -13.88 -23.77
CA PHE A 851 1.66 -14.64 -24.97
C PHE A 851 2.03 -16.09 -24.65
N ARG A 852 2.84 -16.34 -23.63
CA ARG A 852 3.18 -17.70 -23.18
C ARG A 852 1.98 -18.45 -22.62
N PHE A 853 1.16 -17.78 -21.84
CA PHE A 853 -0.07 -18.35 -21.30
C PHE A 853 -1.00 -18.79 -22.44
N ASP A 854 -1.23 -17.95 -23.44
CA ASP A 854 -2.06 -18.27 -24.60
C ASP A 854 -1.44 -19.36 -25.48
N SER A 855 -0.12 -19.32 -25.70
CA SER A 855 0.60 -20.34 -26.48
C SER A 855 0.50 -21.71 -25.81
N GLY A 856 0.72 -21.77 -24.50
CA GLY A 856 0.57 -22.99 -23.71
C GLY A 856 -0.87 -23.52 -23.75
N ARG A 857 -1.87 -22.62 -23.71
CA ARG A 857 -3.29 -22.99 -23.79
C ARG A 857 -3.63 -23.59 -25.16
N ARG A 858 -3.16 -22.96 -26.24
CA ARG A 858 -3.39 -23.40 -27.63
C ARG A 858 -2.51 -24.59 -28.05
N GLY A 859 -1.58 -25.02 -27.19
CA GLY A 859 -0.65 -26.11 -27.51
C GLY A 859 0.38 -25.74 -28.59
N VAL A 860 0.60 -24.45 -28.83
CA VAL A 860 1.54 -23.94 -29.84
C VAL A 860 2.96 -23.84 -29.25
N THR A 861 3.95 -24.29 -30.01
CA THR A 861 5.28 -24.73 -29.55
C THR A 861 6.23 -23.60 -29.11
N GLY A 862 6.97 -23.88 -28.03
CA GLY A 862 8.14 -23.18 -27.51
C GLY A 862 8.92 -24.14 -26.58
N PRO A 863 10.18 -23.85 -26.19
CA PRO A 863 11.06 -24.80 -25.48
C PRO A 863 10.53 -25.27 -24.10
N LEU A 864 9.51 -24.60 -23.56
CA LEU A 864 8.82 -24.94 -22.31
C LEU A 864 7.34 -25.38 -22.51
N THR A 865 6.77 -25.27 -23.71
CA THR A 865 5.35 -25.59 -23.96
C THR A 865 5.21 -26.97 -24.62
N SER A 866 4.84 -27.98 -23.83
CA SER A 866 4.46 -29.32 -24.31
C SER A 866 2.94 -29.37 -24.57
N PRO A 867 2.43 -30.22 -25.48
CA PRO A 867 0.99 -30.49 -25.59
C PRO A 867 0.34 -30.86 -24.24
N LYS A 868 1.10 -31.50 -23.35
CA LYS A 868 0.69 -31.84 -21.96
C LYS A 868 0.43 -30.62 -21.07
N ASN A 869 0.90 -29.43 -21.44
CA ASN A 869 0.69 -28.20 -20.67
C ASN A 869 -0.69 -27.59 -20.92
N SER A 870 -1.35 -27.89 -22.06
CA SER A 870 -2.74 -27.47 -22.31
C SER A 870 -3.68 -28.11 -21.27
N ASP A 871 -3.45 -29.40 -20.97
CA ASP A 871 -4.18 -30.11 -19.90
C ASP A 871 -3.89 -29.50 -18.52
N ALA A 872 -2.63 -29.19 -18.20
CA ALA A 872 -2.26 -28.56 -16.93
C ALA A 872 -2.90 -27.17 -16.76
N LEU A 873 -2.94 -26.37 -17.83
CA LEU A 873 -3.65 -25.09 -17.87
C LEU A 873 -5.17 -25.27 -17.72
N SER A 874 -5.74 -26.35 -18.23
CA SER A 874 -7.15 -26.73 -18.05
C SER A 874 -7.49 -27.19 -16.61
N MET A 875 -6.48 -27.49 -15.79
CA MET A 875 -6.62 -27.76 -14.36
C MET A 875 -6.44 -26.53 -13.46
N MET A 876 -5.94 -25.41 -13.99
CA MET A 876 -5.80 -24.15 -13.26
C MET A 876 -7.16 -23.61 -12.75
N ASN A 877 -7.19 -22.90 -11.63
CA ASN A 877 -8.42 -22.27 -11.14
C ASN A 877 -8.95 -21.25 -12.19
N PRO A 878 -10.25 -21.25 -12.54
CA PRO A 878 -10.86 -20.24 -13.39
C PRO A 878 -10.54 -18.79 -12.98
N GLU A 879 -10.44 -18.51 -11.67
CA GLU A 879 -10.08 -17.19 -11.15
C GLU A 879 -8.65 -16.77 -11.55
N ASP A 880 -7.68 -17.69 -11.45
CA ASP A 880 -6.29 -17.39 -11.82
C ASP A 880 -6.16 -17.18 -13.33
N ARG A 881 -6.90 -17.94 -14.14
CA ARG A 881 -6.95 -17.72 -15.61
C ARG A 881 -7.51 -16.35 -15.96
N GLY A 882 -8.60 -15.94 -15.32
CA GLY A 882 -9.19 -14.61 -15.51
C GLY A 882 -8.24 -13.49 -15.06
N THR A 883 -7.44 -13.74 -14.03
CA THR A 883 -6.45 -12.79 -13.52
C THR A 883 -5.38 -12.45 -14.56
N VAL A 884 -4.93 -13.41 -15.38
CA VAL A 884 -3.98 -13.15 -16.46
C VAL A 884 -4.51 -12.08 -17.42
N GLY A 885 -5.78 -12.20 -17.83
CA GLY A 885 -6.45 -11.23 -18.70
C GLY A 885 -6.60 -9.85 -18.05
N LEU A 886 -6.97 -9.82 -16.76
CA LEU A 886 -7.11 -8.56 -16.00
C LEU A 886 -5.79 -7.81 -15.86
N LEU A 887 -4.70 -8.50 -15.50
CA LEU A 887 -3.39 -7.88 -15.36
C LEU A 887 -2.83 -7.43 -16.72
N TYR A 888 -3.09 -8.20 -17.79
CA TYR A 888 -2.77 -7.78 -19.15
C TYR A 888 -3.55 -6.52 -19.56
N TRP A 889 -4.85 -6.46 -19.26
CA TRP A 889 -5.66 -5.27 -19.51
C TRP A 889 -5.15 -4.06 -18.73
N LEU A 890 -4.76 -4.23 -17.46
CA LEU A 890 -4.15 -3.14 -16.68
C LEU A 890 -2.89 -2.59 -17.37
N ALA A 891 -2.00 -3.48 -17.81
CA ALA A 891 -0.76 -3.08 -18.48
C ALA A 891 -1.05 -2.34 -19.79
N VAL A 892 -1.98 -2.84 -20.61
CA VAL A 892 -2.41 -2.19 -21.86
C VAL A 892 -3.05 -0.82 -21.60
N MET A 893 -3.92 -0.70 -20.59
CA MET A 893 -4.54 0.58 -20.22
C MET A 893 -3.49 1.62 -19.81
N LEU A 894 -2.59 1.25 -18.90
CA LEU A 894 -1.56 2.15 -18.39
C LEU A 894 -0.57 2.54 -19.48
N ASP A 895 -0.16 1.61 -20.34
CA ASP A 895 0.71 1.93 -21.47
C ASP A 895 0.01 2.81 -22.52
N THR A 896 -1.27 2.57 -22.82
CA THR A 896 -2.07 3.42 -23.73
C THR A 896 -2.11 4.86 -23.24
N VAL A 897 -2.45 5.07 -21.96
CA VAL A 897 -2.54 6.42 -21.38
C VAL A 897 -1.15 7.06 -21.27
N SER A 898 -0.15 6.29 -20.83
CA SER A 898 1.24 6.74 -20.70
C SER A 898 1.84 7.16 -22.05
N SER A 899 1.66 6.35 -23.08
CA SER A 899 2.22 6.58 -24.42
C SER A 899 1.66 7.84 -25.07
N SER A 900 0.35 8.05 -25.01
CA SER A 900 -0.29 9.27 -25.52
C SER A 900 0.16 10.53 -24.78
N MET A 901 0.36 10.43 -23.45
CA MET A 901 0.85 11.52 -22.62
C MET A 901 2.33 11.87 -22.85
N SER A 902 3.17 10.86 -23.03
CA SER A 902 4.62 11.02 -23.23
C SER A 902 4.99 11.08 -24.71
N GLU A 903 3.99 11.10 -25.58
CA GLU A 903 4.19 11.28 -27.02
C GLU A 903 5.10 10.21 -27.63
N ARG A 904 4.97 8.97 -27.15
CA ARG A 904 5.71 7.79 -27.65
C ARG A 904 4.77 6.76 -28.25
N PRO A 905 5.30 5.79 -29.04
CA PRO A 905 4.53 4.61 -29.42
C PRO A 905 4.12 3.77 -28.20
N VAL A 906 3.00 3.07 -28.33
CA VAL A 906 2.61 1.98 -27.43
C VAL A 906 3.63 0.85 -27.48
N VAL A 907 3.83 0.18 -26.36
CA VAL A 907 4.73 -0.96 -26.24
C VAL A 907 4.17 -2.19 -26.93
N VAL A 908 2.87 -2.43 -26.74
CA VAL A 908 2.16 -3.56 -27.35
C VAL A 908 1.38 -3.04 -28.55
N ALA A 909 1.67 -3.59 -29.72
CA ALA A 909 1.00 -3.22 -30.96
C ALA A 909 -0.49 -3.58 -30.90
N ASP A 910 -1.30 -2.95 -31.76
CA ASP A 910 -2.74 -3.19 -31.78
C ASP A 910 -3.07 -4.64 -32.16
N ALA A 911 -2.33 -5.24 -33.10
CA ALA A 911 -2.49 -6.65 -33.48
C ALA A 911 -2.31 -7.62 -32.29
N ASP A 912 -1.43 -7.27 -31.34
CA ASP A 912 -1.14 -8.10 -30.16
C ASP A 912 -2.01 -7.73 -28.93
N SER A 913 -2.73 -6.61 -29.00
CA SER A 913 -3.57 -6.09 -27.91
C SER A 913 -5.05 -5.93 -28.31
N GLN A 914 -5.46 -6.51 -29.43
CA GLN A 914 -6.84 -6.52 -29.90
C GLN A 914 -7.75 -7.33 -28.95
N HIS A 915 -9.04 -7.00 -28.89
CA HIS A 915 -10.03 -7.76 -28.14
C HIS A 915 -10.00 -9.26 -28.51
N ASP A 916 -10.11 -10.17 -27.52
CA ASP A 916 -9.95 -11.62 -27.76
C ASP A 916 -11.02 -12.19 -28.74
N ASP A 917 -12.20 -11.58 -28.79
CA ASP A 917 -13.29 -11.91 -29.73
C ASP A 917 -13.14 -11.30 -31.14
N ALA A 918 -12.03 -10.64 -31.46
CA ALA A 918 -11.78 -10.16 -32.82
C ALA A 918 -11.38 -11.33 -33.74
N ASP A 919 -12.07 -11.47 -34.87
CA ASP A 919 -11.83 -12.52 -35.87
C ASP A 919 -10.73 -12.10 -36.86
N ASP A 920 -9.99 -13.07 -37.43
CA ASP A 920 -8.87 -12.80 -38.35
C ASP A 920 -9.32 -12.02 -39.61
N ASP A 921 -10.56 -12.24 -40.07
CA ASP A 921 -11.17 -11.52 -41.19
C ASP A 921 -11.57 -10.07 -40.86
N LEU A 922 -11.81 -9.76 -39.57
CA LEU A 922 -12.15 -8.40 -39.11
C LEU A 922 -10.92 -7.48 -39.03
N ASP A 923 -9.73 -8.04 -38.83
CA ASP A 923 -8.47 -7.30 -38.73
C ASP A 923 -8.08 -6.63 -40.07
N ALA A 924 -8.52 -7.21 -41.19
CA ALA A 924 -8.41 -6.62 -42.52
C ALA A 924 -9.28 -5.36 -42.73
N THR A 925 -10.39 -5.23 -41.99
CA THR A 925 -11.33 -4.10 -42.11
C THR A 925 -10.98 -2.91 -41.21
N THR A 926 -10.27 -3.14 -40.10
CA THR A 926 -9.87 -2.08 -39.16
C THR A 926 -8.50 -1.49 -39.45
N ASN A 927 -7.86 -1.89 -40.56
CA ASN A 927 -6.46 -1.55 -40.90
C ASN A 927 -5.49 -1.85 -39.73
N GLY A 928 -5.75 -2.95 -38.99
CA GLY A 928 -4.96 -3.36 -37.83
C GLY A 928 -5.09 -2.44 -36.60
N ARG A 929 -6.15 -1.61 -36.51
CA ARG A 929 -6.49 -0.81 -35.32
C ARG A 929 -7.46 -1.55 -34.40
N TRP A 930 -7.56 -1.11 -33.15
CA TRP A 930 -8.58 -1.61 -32.22
C TRP A 930 -10.01 -1.54 -32.78
N ASN A 931 -10.72 -2.66 -32.70
CA ASN A 931 -12.12 -2.77 -33.13
C ASN A 931 -13.03 -2.17 -32.04
N VAL A 932 -13.31 -0.87 -32.16
CA VAL A 932 -14.03 -0.09 -31.14
C VAL A 932 -15.34 -0.73 -30.66
N PRO A 933 -16.24 -1.21 -31.53
CA PRO A 933 -17.46 -1.91 -31.13
C PRO A 933 -17.27 -3.06 -30.13
N LEU A 934 -16.15 -3.80 -30.19
CA LEU A 934 -15.87 -4.89 -29.24
C LEU A 934 -15.50 -4.39 -27.84
N PHE A 935 -14.79 -3.26 -27.75
CA PHE A 935 -14.40 -2.68 -26.46
C PHE A 935 -15.55 -1.97 -25.75
N ILE A 936 -16.47 -1.35 -26.48
CA ILE A 936 -17.64 -0.66 -25.91
C ILE A 936 -18.92 -1.52 -25.89
N GLN A 937 -18.92 -2.65 -26.62
CA GLN A 937 -20.08 -3.54 -26.82
C GLN A 937 -21.33 -2.79 -27.32
N ASP A 938 -21.12 -1.82 -28.20
CA ASP A 938 -22.12 -0.87 -28.69
C ASP A 938 -21.67 -0.23 -30.02
N SER A 939 -22.56 0.52 -30.69
CA SER A 939 -22.27 1.24 -31.94
C SER A 939 -21.95 2.73 -31.70
N LEU A 940 -20.90 3.24 -32.37
CA LEU A 940 -20.56 4.67 -32.35
C LEU A 940 -21.56 5.54 -33.14
N GLU A 941 -22.22 4.95 -34.14
CA GLU A 941 -23.12 5.66 -35.06
C GLU A 941 -24.55 5.66 -34.55
N GLN A 942 -24.97 4.53 -33.96
CA GLN A 942 -26.29 4.34 -33.37
C GLN A 942 -26.12 3.74 -31.97
N PRO A 943 -25.70 4.54 -30.98
CA PRO A 943 -25.54 4.05 -29.61
C PRO A 943 -26.86 3.45 -29.15
N HIS A 944 -26.86 2.17 -28.80
CA HIS A 944 -28.00 1.59 -28.13
C HIS A 944 -28.09 2.26 -26.77
N MET A 945 -29.07 3.16 -26.58
CA MET A 945 -29.38 3.75 -25.29
C MET A 945 -29.90 2.66 -24.35
N TYR A 946 -29.01 1.79 -23.86
CA TYR A 946 -29.24 1.00 -22.67
C TYR A 946 -29.66 1.97 -21.58
N ARG A 947 -30.88 1.80 -21.04
CA ARG A 947 -31.54 2.62 -20.00
C ARG A 947 -30.64 3.75 -19.50
N ALA A 948 -30.73 4.93 -20.13
CA ALA A 948 -29.93 6.09 -19.74
C ALA A 948 -30.02 6.24 -18.21
N VAL A 949 -28.90 6.01 -17.54
CA VAL A 949 -28.85 6.04 -16.08
C VAL A 949 -28.83 7.50 -15.69
N HIS A 950 -29.78 7.90 -14.85
CA HIS A 950 -29.88 9.26 -14.34
C HIS A 950 -29.68 9.25 -12.82
N TRP A 951 -29.04 10.28 -12.29
CA TRP A 951 -28.88 10.47 -10.85
C TRP A 951 -30.09 11.24 -10.26
N PRO A 952 -30.66 10.83 -9.11
CA PRO A 952 -30.28 9.70 -8.26
C PRO A 952 -30.78 8.35 -8.77
N CYS A 953 -29.95 7.31 -8.64
CA CYS A 953 -30.28 5.91 -8.92
C CYS A 953 -29.72 4.97 -7.84
N SER A 954 -29.92 3.65 -8.00
CA SER A 954 -29.33 2.69 -7.06
C SER A 954 -27.80 2.70 -7.14
N TYR A 955 -27.13 2.36 -6.03
CA TYR A 955 -25.68 2.30 -5.98
C TYR A 955 -25.11 1.37 -7.05
N GLU A 956 -25.71 0.20 -7.26
CA GLU A 956 -25.29 -0.80 -8.24
C GLU A 956 -25.43 -0.26 -9.67
N SER A 957 -26.51 0.46 -9.96
CA SER A 957 -26.73 1.07 -11.27
C SER A 957 -25.68 2.15 -11.56
N ALA A 958 -25.36 2.98 -10.57
CA ALA A 958 -24.32 3.99 -10.68
C ALA A 958 -22.92 3.36 -10.80
N ALA A 959 -22.62 2.34 -10.00
CA ALA A 959 -21.36 1.60 -10.04
C ALA A 959 -21.13 0.94 -11.41
N GLU A 960 -22.18 0.33 -11.98
CA GLU A 960 -22.14 -0.25 -13.32
C GLU A 960 -21.87 0.81 -14.39
N ALA A 961 -22.60 1.93 -14.35
CA ALA A 961 -22.46 3.02 -15.32
C ALA A 961 -21.06 3.65 -15.29
N VAL A 962 -20.51 3.90 -14.10
CA VAL A 962 -19.14 4.40 -13.92
C VAL A 962 -18.12 3.38 -14.42
N THR A 963 -18.27 2.10 -14.09
CA THR A 963 -17.36 1.02 -14.51
C THR A 963 -17.31 0.87 -16.04
N LYS A 964 -18.48 0.86 -16.71
CA LYS A 964 -18.57 0.72 -18.17
C LYS A 964 -17.95 1.89 -18.95
N SER A 965 -17.79 3.05 -18.30
CA SER A 965 -17.14 4.21 -18.92
C SER A 965 -15.60 4.11 -18.98
N ALA A 966 -14.98 3.24 -18.16
CA ALA A 966 -13.53 3.15 -18.06
C ALA A 966 -12.82 2.69 -19.37
N PRO A 967 -13.30 1.68 -20.13
CA PRO A 967 -12.73 1.34 -21.43
C PRO A 967 -12.88 2.46 -22.46
N VAL A 968 -14.00 3.18 -22.46
CA VAL A 968 -14.25 4.32 -23.38
C VAL A 968 -13.21 5.42 -23.20
N LYS A 969 -12.86 5.72 -21.94
CA LYS A 969 -11.73 6.61 -21.62
C LYS A 969 -10.43 6.11 -22.23
N VAL A 970 -10.10 4.83 -22.09
CA VAL A 970 -8.86 4.26 -22.64
C VAL A 970 -8.83 4.32 -24.17
N LEU A 971 -9.97 4.06 -24.83
CA LEU A 971 -10.12 4.19 -26.27
C LEU A 971 -9.82 5.62 -26.75
N LEU A 972 -10.27 6.65 -26.01
CA LEU A 972 -9.97 8.03 -26.37
C LEU A 972 -8.45 8.28 -26.38
N PHE A 973 -7.74 7.83 -25.35
CA PHE A 973 -6.27 7.94 -25.32
C PHE A 973 -5.60 7.15 -26.45
N ARG A 974 -6.10 5.95 -26.78
CA ARG A 974 -5.58 5.16 -27.90
C ARG A 974 -5.78 5.88 -29.23
N HIS A 975 -6.96 6.44 -29.47
CA HIS A 975 -7.26 7.22 -30.68
C HIS A 975 -6.44 8.51 -30.79
N VAL A 976 -6.21 9.19 -29.66
CA VAL A 976 -5.26 10.31 -29.59
C VAL A 976 -3.86 9.86 -30.01
N SER A 977 -3.41 8.67 -29.57
CA SER A 977 -2.13 8.09 -30.01
C SER A 977 -2.10 7.83 -31.52
N TYR A 978 -3.19 7.32 -32.12
CA TYR A 978 -3.26 7.13 -33.57
C TYR A 978 -3.08 8.45 -34.32
N LEU A 979 -3.74 9.53 -33.86
CA LEU A 979 -3.60 10.86 -34.45
C LEU A 979 -2.18 11.41 -34.26
N GLN A 980 -1.58 11.26 -33.08
CA GLN A 980 -0.18 11.64 -32.86
C GLN A 980 0.77 10.89 -33.80
N ASN A 981 0.61 9.58 -33.93
CA ASN A 981 1.49 8.74 -34.73
C ASN A 981 1.36 9.02 -36.23
N ILE A 982 0.15 9.24 -36.74
CA ILE A 982 -0.03 9.59 -38.16
C ILE A 982 0.62 10.94 -38.49
N LEU A 983 0.50 11.93 -37.59
CA LEU A 983 1.12 13.25 -37.77
C LEU A 983 2.64 13.16 -37.72
N ARG A 984 3.22 12.40 -36.79
CA ARG A 984 4.68 12.19 -36.70
C ARG A 984 5.25 11.47 -37.93
N ARG A 985 4.48 10.57 -38.54
CA ARG A 985 4.85 9.90 -39.79
C ARG A 985 4.67 10.77 -41.03
N GLY A 986 4.26 12.03 -40.87
CA GLY A 986 4.04 12.97 -41.97
C GLY A 986 2.77 12.70 -42.76
N GLY A 987 1.78 12.00 -42.19
CA GLY A 987 0.48 11.78 -42.83
C GLY A 987 -0.29 13.09 -43.02
N ARG A 988 -1.09 13.15 -44.10
CA ARG A 988 -1.86 14.34 -44.53
C ARG A 988 -3.19 13.94 -45.18
N GLY A 989 -4.09 14.90 -45.37
CA GLY A 989 -5.34 14.76 -46.11
C GLY A 989 -6.29 13.72 -45.51
N GLU A 990 -6.94 12.94 -46.38
CA GLU A 990 -7.95 11.93 -46.05
C GLU A 990 -7.61 11.05 -44.82
N LYS A 991 -6.39 10.52 -44.72
CA LYS A 991 -6.03 9.62 -43.60
C LYS A 991 -6.03 10.31 -42.23
N VAL A 992 -5.63 11.59 -42.20
CA VAL A 992 -5.67 12.41 -40.98
C VAL A 992 -7.13 12.71 -40.63
N GLU A 993 -7.93 13.05 -41.63
CA GLU A 993 -9.35 13.35 -41.45
C GLU A 993 -10.19 12.15 -41.01
N GLU A 994 -9.95 10.97 -41.57
CA GLU A 994 -10.58 9.72 -41.14
C GLU A 994 -10.28 9.45 -39.66
N THR A 995 -9.04 9.68 -39.23
CA THR A 995 -8.62 9.50 -37.84
C THR A 995 -9.28 10.55 -36.92
N ILE A 996 -9.40 11.81 -37.36
CA ILE A 996 -10.13 12.87 -36.64
C ILE A 996 -11.62 12.52 -36.54
N ALA A 997 -12.25 12.09 -37.63
CA ALA A 997 -13.66 11.73 -37.69
C ALA A 997 -13.97 10.58 -36.71
N ASN A 998 -13.19 9.49 -36.76
CA ASN A 998 -13.35 8.34 -35.87
C ASN A 998 -13.17 8.73 -34.38
N THR A 999 -12.17 9.56 -34.08
CA THR A 999 -11.93 10.02 -32.71
C THR A 999 -13.03 10.97 -32.21
N THR A 1000 -13.55 11.83 -33.10
CA THR A 1000 -14.66 12.74 -32.78
C THR A 1000 -15.98 11.98 -32.59
N SER A 1001 -16.20 10.90 -33.34
CA SER A 1001 -17.33 9.99 -33.15
C SER A 1001 -17.30 9.33 -31.76
N LEU A 1002 -16.12 8.92 -31.29
CA LEU A 1002 -15.95 8.40 -29.92
C LEU A 1002 -16.20 9.47 -28.85
N TYR A 1003 -15.74 10.71 -29.06
CA TYR A 1003 -16.05 11.82 -28.18
C TYR A 1003 -17.56 12.11 -28.11
N ARG A 1004 -18.26 12.04 -29.26
CA ARG A 1004 -19.71 12.18 -29.33
C ARG A 1004 -20.42 11.02 -28.62
N TYR A 1005 -19.95 9.79 -28.81
CA TYR A 1005 -20.48 8.61 -28.12
C TYR A 1005 -20.51 8.82 -26.61
N TRP A 1006 -19.36 9.18 -26.01
CA TRP A 1006 -19.29 9.49 -24.58
C TRP A 1006 -20.31 10.52 -24.16
N ASN A 1007 -20.42 11.64 -24.87
CA ASN A 1007 -21.35 12.70 -24.52
C ASN A 1007 -22.82 12.24 -24.55
N MET A 1008 -23.16 11.29 -25.43
CA MET A 1008 -24.51 10.74 -25.56
C MET A 1008 -24.80 9.64 -24.52
N THR A 1009 -23.80 8.87 -24.08
CA THR A 1009 -24.00 7.69 -23.23
C THR A 1009 -23.60 7.88 -21.77
N HIS A 1010 -22.44 8.50 -21.50
CA HIS A 1010 -21.88 8.63 -20.16
C HIS A 1010 -21.83 10.08 -19.66
N GLY A 1011 -21.58 11.04 -20.57
CA GLY A 1011 -21.32 12.44 -20.22
C GLY A 1011 -22.47 13.12 -19.51
N ALA A 1012 -23.73 12.82 -19.87
CA ALA A 1012 -24.90 13.34 -19.17
C ALA A 1012 -24.95 12.87 -17.71
N PHE A 1013 -24.77 11.57 -17.47
CA PHE A 1013 -24.75 10.99 -16.12
C PHE A 1013 -23.60 11.55 -15.28
N PHE A 1014 -22.40 11.67 -15.86
CA PHE A 1014 -21.25 12.27 -15.16
C PHE A 1014 -21.49 13.74 -14.77
N LYS A 1015 -22.19 14.52 -15.61
CA LYS A 1015 -22.59 15.89 -15.29
C LYS A 1015 -23.62 15.96 -14.16
N GLU A 1016 -24.54 15.00 -14.09
CA GLU A 1016 -25.49 14.88 -12.98
C GLU A 1016 -24.78 14.52 -11.67
N LEU A 1017 -23.87 13.54 -11.69
CA LEU A 1017 -23.03 13.20 -10.52
C LEU A 1017 -22.21 14.40 -10.04
N LEU A 1018 -21.69 15.22 -10.96
CA LEU A 1018 -20.93 16.41 -10.64
C LEU A 1018 -21.80 17.51 -10.02
N ARG A 1019 -23.03 17.69 -10.50
CA ARG A 1019 -23.98 18.68 -9.98
C ARG A 1019 -24.47 18.31 -8.59
N ASP A 1020 -24.78 17.03 -8.37
CA ASP A 1020 -25.39 16.52 -7.14
C ASP A 1020 -24.35 15.79 -6.24
N TYR A 1021 -23.08 16.20 -6.34
CA TYR A 1021 -21.89 15.54 -5.77
C TYR A 1021 -22.01 15.16 -4.28
N GLU A 1022 -22.55 16.04 -3.44
CA GLU A 1022 -22.72 15.81 -2.00
C GLU A 1022 -23.65 14.64 -1.68
N SER A 1023 -24.57 14.31 -2.60
CA SER A 1023 -25.47 13.15 -2.46
C SER A 1023 -24.85 11.84 -2.96
N VAL A 1024 -23.75 11.91 -3.71
CA VAL A 1024 -23.07 10.75 -4.30
C VAL A 1024 -22.29 10.01 -3.20
N PRO A 1025 -22.45 8.69 -3.05
CA PRO A 1025 -21.68 7.90 -2.10
C PRO A 1025 -20.17 8.08 -2.28
N GLY A 1026 -19.41 8.20 -1.19
CA GLY A 1026 -17.98 8.51 -1.24
C GLY A 1026 -17.18 7.60 -2.18
N ARG A 1027 -17.42 6.29 -2.17
CA ARG A 1027 -16.77 5.35 -3.11
C ARG A 1027 -16.97 5.73 -4.58
N LEU A 1028 -18.18 6.14 -4.95
CA LEU A 1028 -18.46 6.61 -6.31
C LEU A 1028 -17.81 7.97 -6.57
N GLN A 1029 -17.76 8.86 -5.56
CA GLN A 1029 -17.03 10.13 -5.67
C GLN A 1029 -15.57 9.92 -6.09
N SER A 1030 -14.86 9.02 -5.39
CA SER A 1030 -13.49 8.61 -5.73
C SER A 1030 -13.39 8.10 -7.18
N TRP A 1031 -14.21 7.11 -7.57
CA TRP A 1031 -14.14 6.51 -8.89
C TRP A 1031 -14.44 7.47 -10.05
N PHE A 1032 -15.49 8.27 -9.95
CA PHE A 1032 -15.90 9.12 -11.05
C PHE A 1032 -14.94 10.31 -11.20
N VAL A 1033 -14.34 10.83 -10.12
CA VAL A 1033 -13.30 11.88 -10.19
C VAL A 1033 -12.14 11.39 -11.04
N CYS A 1034 -11.65 10.17 -10.78
CA CYS A 1034 -10.57 9.54 -11.52
C CYS A 1034 -10.91 9.39 -13.01
N ILE A 1035 -12.11 8.93 -13.36
CA ILE A 1035 -12.48 8.73 -14.77
C ILE A 1035 -12.73 10.08 -15.48
N SER A 1036 -13.48 10.98 -14.85
CA SER A 1036 -13.89 12.27 -15.42
C SER A 1036 -12.70 13.17 -15.75
N ALA A 1037 -11.72 13.24 -14.85
CA ALA A 1037 -10.54 14.05 -15.07
C ALA A 1037 -9.69 13.50 -16.23
N HIS A 1038 -9.54 12.18 -16.31
CA HIS A 1038 -8.80 11.53 -17.39
C HIS A 1038 -9.48 11.72 -18.75
N TRP A 1039 -10.80 11.56 -18.82
CA TRP A 1039 -11.57 11.81 -20.03
C TRP A 1039 -11.36 13.24 -20.53
N ASN A 1040 -11.54 14.22 -19.65
CA ASN A 1040 -11.41 15.62 -20.01
C ASN A 1040 -9.98 16.02 -20.38
N LEU A 1041 -8.96 15.40 -19.79
CA LEU A 1041 -7.57 15.53 -20.26
C LEU A 1041 -7.41 15.00 -21.69
N GLY A 1042 -7.92 13.81 -21.99
CA GLY A 1042 -7.90 13.21 -23.33
C GLY A 1042 -8.60 14.09 -24.37
N ALA A 1043 -9.74 14.68 -24.01
CA ALA A 1043 -10.47 15.61 -24.86
C ALA A 1043 -9.68 16.90 -25.12
N LEU A 1044 -9.02 17.47 -24.11
CA LEU A 1044 -8.13 18.61 -24.30
C LEU A 1044 -6.92 18.25 -25.15
N MET A 1045 -6.37 17.04 -25.06
CA MET A 1045 -5.28 16.58 -25.94
C MET A 1045 -5.74 16.43 -27.39
N LEU A 1046 -6.94 15.89 -27.61
CA LEU A 1046 -7.55 15.82 -28.92
C LEU A 1046 -7.76 17.20 -29.53
N ALA A 1047 -8.30 18.15 -28.75
CA ALA A 1047 -8.52 19.52 -29.20
C ALA A 1047 -7.22 20.18 -29.70
N ASP A 1048 -6.10 20.00 -29.00
CA ASP A 1048 -4.80 20.55 -29.40
C ASP A 1048 -4.28 19.93 -30.70
N LEU A 1049 -4.46 18.62 -30.90
CA LEU A 1049 -4.04 17.94 -32.13
C LEU A 1049 -4.88 18.39 -33.33
N ILE A 1050 -6.19 18.53 -33.16
CA ILE A 1050 -7.07 19.04 -34.23
C ILE A 1050 -6.70 20.49 -34.55
N GLU A 1051 -6.46 21.33 -33.53
CA GLU A 1051 -6.01 22.71 -33.74
C GLU A 1051 -4.67 22.77 -34.48
N TYR A 1052 -3.73 21.87 -34.16
CA TYR A 1052 -2.46 21.75 -34.87
C TYR A 1052 -2.68 21.37 -36.35
N VAL A 1053 -3.55 20.40 -36.63
CA VAL A 1053 -3.89 19.99 -38.00
C VAL A 1053 -4.48 21.15 -38.79
N ASP A 1054 -5.44 21.87 -38.20
CA ASP A 1054 -6.13 22.98 -38.86
C ASP A 1054 -5.20 24.19 -39.07
N LYS A 1055 -4.36 24.55 -38.09
CA LYS A 1055 -3.40 25.67 -38.21
C LYS A 1055 -2.29 25.44 -39.23
N ASN A 1056 -1.93 24.18 -39.47
CA ASN A 1056 -0.84 23.81 -40.37
C ASN A 1056 -1.33 23.28 -41.72
N GLU A 1057 -2.64 23.35 -42.00
CA GLU A 1057 -3.26 22.89 -43.26
C GLU A 1057 -2.88 21.44 -43.61
N ILE A 1058 -2.84 20.57 -42.60
CA ILE A 1058 -2.44 19.15 -42.74
C ILE A 1058 -3.62 18.27 -43.16
N GLY A 1059 -4.83 18.67 -42.77
CA GLY A 1059 -6.09 17.98 -43.05
C GLY A 1059 -6.71 18.34 -44.41
N GLU A 1060 -7.96 17.93 -44.62
CA GLU A 1060 -8.72 18.32 -45.82
C GLU A 1060 -9.35 19.70 -45.65
N ALA A 1061 -9.19 20.57 -46.65
CA ALA A 1061 -9.63 21.97 -46.57
C ALA A 1061 -11.12 22.14 -46.21
N ASN A 1062 -12.00 21.32 -46.81
CA ASN A 1062 -13.43 21.35 -46.54
C ASN A 1062 -13.77 20.92 -45.09
N ALA A 1063 -13.07 19.90 -44.59
CA ALA A 1063 -13.28 19.39 -43.24
C ALA A 1063 -12.76 20.38 -42.18
N SER A 1064 -11.57 20.96 -42.40
CA SER A 1064 -11.04 22.05 -41.58
C SER A 1064 -11.97 23.26 -41.58
N HIS A 1065 -12.50 23.67 -42.74
CA HIS A 1065 -13.45 24.78 -42.82
C HIS A 1065 -14.75 24.51 -42.05
N ALA A 1066 -15.29 23.29 -42.14
CA ALA A 1066 -16.46 22.88 -41.36
C ALA A 1066 -16.19 22.88 -39.85
N ARG A 1067 -15.00 22.43 -39.40
CA ARG A 1067 -14.62 22.46 -37.97
C ARG A 1067 -14.42 23.88 -37.44
N LEU A 1068 -13.78 24.76 -38.22
CA LEU A 1068 -13.53 26.15 -37.87
C LEU A 1068 -14.83 26.95 -37.80
N SER A 1069 -15.70 26.82 -38.82
CA SER A 1069 -17.01 27.50 -38.84
C SER A 1069 -17.93 27.06 -37.70
N SER A 1070 -17.91 25.77 -37.34
CA SER A 1070 -18.66 25.21 -36.22
C SER A 1070 -17.98 25.38 -34.85
N LYS A 1071 -16.80 26.04 -34.79
CA LYS A 1071 -15.99 26.24 -33.57
C LYS A 1071 -15.79 24.96 -32.76
N THR A 1072 -15.58 23.83 -33.43
CA THR A 1072 -15.58 22.50 -32.79
C THR A 1072 -14.49 22.37 -31.72
N VAL A 1073 -13.25 22.78 -32.03
CA VAL A 1073 -12.12 22.77 -31.09
C VAL A 1073 -12.39 23.65 -29.88
N THR A 1074 -12.87 24.88 -30.10
CA THR A 1074 -13.19 25.83 -29.03
C THR A 1074 -14.25 25.27 -28.08
N ARG A 1075 -15.36 24.72 -28.62
CA ARG A 1075 -16.43 24.11 -27.81
C ARG A 1075 -15.95 22.92 -26.99
N MET A 1076 -15.12 22.06 -27.59
CA MET A 1076 -14.53 20.90 -26.88
C MET A 1076 -13.64 21.37 -25.73
N ARG A 1077 -12.75 22.34 -25.99
CA ARG A 1077 -11.84 22.91 -24.99
C ARG A 1077 -12.58 23.58 -23.84
N GLU A 1078 -13.57 24.42 -24.15
CA GLU A 1078 -14.41 25.08 -23.15
C GLU A 1078 -15.20 24.08 -22.29
N SER A 1079 -15.85 23.09 -22.91
CA SER A 1079 -16.64 22.08 -22.18
C SER A 1079 -15.77 21.32 -21.19
N SER A 1080 -14.61 20.84 -21.65
CA SER A 1080 -13.70 20.05 -20.81
C SER A 1080 -13.02 20.88 -19.73
N ALA A 1081 -12.61 22.11 -20.01
CA ALA A 1081 -12.05 23.00 -19.00
C ALA A 1081 -13.08 23.36 -17.92
N LYS A 1082 -14.33 23.66 -18.32
CA LYS A 1082 -15.43 23.96 -17.39
C LYS A 1082 -15.75 22.76 -16.48
N GLU A 1083 -15.85 21.56 -17.04
CA GLU A 1083 -16.05 20.33 -16.27
C GLU A 1083 -14.90 20.07 -15.29
N LEU A 1084 -13.63 20.27 -15.70
CA LEU A 1084 -12.46 20.13 -14.82
C LEU A 1084 -12.45 21.14 -13.68
N SER A 1085 -12.87 22.38 -13.93
CA SER A 1085 -12.99 23.41 -12.88
C SER A 1085 -14.07 23.06 -11.87
N GLU A 1086 -15.26 22.63 -12.31
CA GLU A 1086 -16.31 22.18 -11.38
C GLU A 1086 -15.87 20.92 -10.63
N LEU A 1087 -15.15 19.99 -11.28
CA LEU A 1087 -14.58 18.81 -10.64
C LEU A 1087 -13.59 19.18 -9.54
N ALA A 1088 -12.67 20.11 -9.80
CA ALA A 1088 -11.73 20.60 -8.80
C ALA A 1088 -12.43 21.30 -7.63
N LYS A 1089 -13.53 22.02 -7.91
CA LYS A 1089 -14.31 22.69 -6.89
C LYS A 1089 -15.00 21.72 -5.93
N VAL A 1090 -15.69 20.69 -6.43
CA VAL A 1090 -16.46 19.75 -5.58
C VAL A 1090 -15.60 18.67 -4.92
N SER A 1091 -14.49 18.29 -5.56
CA SER A 1091 -13.56 17.27 -5.03
C SER A 1091 -12.54 17.81 -4.03
N THR A 1092 -12.64 19.10 -3.65
CA THR A 1092 -11.77 19.75 -2.67
C THR A 1092 -12.60 20.28 -1.47
N PRO A 1093 -12.02 20.39 -0.26
CA PRO A 1093 -12.75 20.82 0.94
C PRO A 1093 -13.29 22.25 0.78
N GLY A 1094 -14.50 22.53 1.26
CA GLY A 1094 -15.11 23.85 1.18
C GLY A 1094 -14.39 24.91 2.04
N GLN A 1095 -14.27 26.14 1.55
CA GLN A 1095 -13.57 27.25 2.24
C GLN A 1095 -14.22 27.73 3.56
N ASN A 1096 -15.47 27.34 3.84
CA ASN A 1096 -16.26 27.82 4.99
C ASN A 1096 -16.44 26.79 6.12
N LEU A 1097 -15.72 25.66 6.07
CA LEU A 1097 -15.85 24.60 7.07
C LEU A 1097 -14.75 24.75 8.13
N THR A 1098 -15.14 25.26 9.29
CA THR A 1098 -14.34 25.22 10.53
C THR A 1098 -13.96 23.78 10.89
N SER A 1099 -12.92 23.62 11.71
CA SER A 1099 -12.27 22.36 12.19
C SER A 1099 -13.19 21.25 12.78
N LEU A 1100 -14.52 21.37 12.68
CA LEU A 1100 -15.54 20.47 13.20
C LEU A 1100 -16.33 19.72 12.10
N ALA A 1101 -15.97 19.85 10.83
CA ALA A 1101 -16.67 19.17 9.74
C ALA A 1101 -16.29 17.69 9.61
N THR A 1102 -17.29 16.83 9.39
CA THR A 1102 -17.12 15.40 9.11
C THR A 1102 -16.25 15.19 7.85
N PRO A 1103 -15.29 14.26 7.84
CA PRO A 1103 -14.46 13.98 6.66
C PRO A 1103 -15.32 13.59 5.44
N GLN A 1104 -15.01 14.13 4.26
CA GLN A 1104 -15.72 13.83 3.00
C GLN A 1104 -15.72 12.33 2.69
N MET A 1105 -14.68 11.61 3.16
CA MET A 1105 -14.52 10.17 2.97
C MET A 1105 -14.25 9.44 4.30
N SER A 1106 -15.17 9.53 5.27
CA SER A 1106 -15.01 9.05 6.66
C SER A 1106 -14.54 7.59 6.84
N HIS A 1107 -14.73 6.72 5.85
CA HIS A 1107 -14.28 5.32 5.89
C HIS A 1107 -12.87 5.09 5.32
N PHE A 1108 -12.24 6.13 4.76
CA PHE A 1108 -10.91 6.06 4.18
C PHE A 1108 -9.86 6.45 5.22
N HIS A 1109 -8.63 6.02 4.98
CA HIS A 1109 -7.47 6.38 5.74
C HIS A 1109 -7.32 7.91 5.86
N HIS A 1110 -6.92 8.41 7.04
CA HIS A 1110 -6.89 9.85 7.36
C HIS A 1110 -6.01 10.70 6.43
N ALA A 1111 -5.04 10.09 5.75
CA ALA A 1111 -4.20 10.76 4.76
C ALA A 1111 -4.92 11.09 3.44
N VAL A 1112 -6.09 10.48 3.18
CA VAL A 1112 -6.88 10.69 1.95
C VAL A 1112 -8.34 11.04 2.22
N ASN A 1113 -8.78 11.03 3.49
CA ASN A 1113 -10.19 11.18 3.82
C ASN A 1113 -10.74 12.62 3.71
N GLU A 1114 -9.85 13.60 3.56
CA GLU A 1114 -10.17 15.03 3.48
C GLU A 1114 -10.81 15.39 2.14
N ALA A 1115 -10.41 14.76 1.04
CA ALA A 1115 -10.80 15.15 -0.31
C ALA A 1115 -10.71 13.98 -1.29
N ALA A 1116 -11.77 13.72 -2.08
CA ALA A 1116 -11.78 12.62 -3.05
C ALA A 1116 -10.65 12.72 -4.09
N ILE A 1117 -10.21 13.94 -4.43
CA ILE A 1117 -9.07 14.20 -5.33
C ILE A 1117 -7.76 13.54 -4.87
N LEU A 1118 -7.61 13.24 -3.57
CA LEU A 1118 -6.42 12.60 -3.00
C LEU A 1118 -6.35 11.09 -3.26
N THR A 1119 -7.48 10.48 -3.62
CA THR A 1119 -7.60 9.03 -3.85
C THR A 1119 -7.13 8.58 -5.23
N GLU A 1120 -6.88 9.50 -6.18
CA GLU A 1120 -6.38 9.13 -7.51
C GLU A 1120 -4.99 8.49 -7.41
N PRO A 1121 -4.81 7.23 -7.87
CA PRO A 1121 -3.53 6.55 -7.80
C PRO A 1121 -2.49 7.08 -8.79
N TRP A 1122 -2.89 7.68 -9.92
CA TRP A 1122 -1.97 8.22 -10.93
C TRP A 1122 -1.99 9.75 -11.01
N THR A 1123 -1.49 10.38 -9.95
CA THR A 1123 -1.54 11.83 -9.69
C THR A 1123 -1.17 12.72 -10.90
N ILE A 1124 -0.24 12.29 -11.75
CA ILE A 1124 0.21 13.07 -12.93
C ILE A 1124 -0.92 13.43 -13.90
N LEU A 1125 -1.95 12.58 -14.00
CA LEU A 1125 -3.08 12.82 -14.89
C LEU A 1125 -3.90 14.02 -14.42
N LEU A 1126 -4.17 14.12 -13.12
CA LEU A 1126 -4.85 15.29 -12.54
C LEU A 1126 -4.00 16.54 -12.64
N ILE A 1127 -2.67 16.43 -12.43
CA ILE A 1127 -1.75 17.57 -12.58
C ILE A 1127 -1.87 18.16 -13.99
N ARG A 1128 -1.78 17.30 -15.01
CA ARG A 1128 -1.90 17.72 -16.42
C ARG A 1128 -3.28 18.25 -16.74
N ALA A 1129 -4.34 17.60 -16.26
CA ALA A 1129 -5.72 18.01 -16.50
C ALA A 1129 -5.99 19.42 -15.96
N PHE A 1130 -5.70 19.65 -14.67
CA PHE A 1130 -5.95 20.95 -14.04
C PHE A 1130 -4.99 22.02 -14.53
N ALA A 1131 -3.71 21.73 -14.75
CA ALA A 1131 -2.78 22.72 -15.31
C ALA A 1131 -3.25 23.18 -16.70
N LYS A 1132 -3.69 22.25 -17.54
CA LYS A 1132 -4.18 22.57 -18.88
C LYS A 1132 -5.50 23.34 -18.84
N ALA A 1133 -6.45 22.97 -17.96
CA ALA A 1133 -7.68 23.73 -17.76
C ALA A 1133 -7.40 25.15 -17.26
N THR A 1134 -6.48 25.32 -16.30
CA THR A 1134 -6.05 26.65 -15.85
C THR A 1134 -5.45 27.46 -16.99
N MET A 1135 -4.61 26.86 -17.85
CA MET A 1135 -4.05 27.56 -19.02
C MET A 1135 -5.13 28.06 -19.98
N VAL A 1136 -6.22 27.29 -20.18
CA VAL A 1136 -7.39 27.73 -20.97
C VAL A 1136 -8.03 28.97 -20.34
N PHE A 1137 -8.34 28.94 -19.05
CA PHE A 1137 -8.97 30.07 -18.37
C PHE A 1137 -8.06 31.31 -18.27
N LEU A 1138 -6.75 31.14 -18.06
CA LEU A 1138 -5.82 32.26 -18.09
C LEU A 1138 -5.73 32.91 -19.47
N GLN A 1139 -5.80 32.11 -20.55
CA GLN A 1139 -5.85 32.63 -21.91
C GLN A 1139 -7.17 33.37 -22.18
N GLU A 1140 -8.32 32.79 -21.80
CA GLU A 1140 -9.63 33.45 -21.92
C GLU A 1140 -9.66 34.80 -21.19
N ALA A 1141 -9.18 34.84 -19.94
CA ALA A 1141 -9.11 36.07 -19.16
C ALA A 1141 -8.20 37.12 -19.81
N LYS A 1142 -7.06 36.70 -20.36
CA LYS A 1142 -6.17 37.58 -21.13
C LYS A 1142 -6.87 38.12 -22.38
N ASP A 1143 -7.59 37.29 -23.11
CA ASP A 1143 -8.33 37.70 -24.31
C ASP A 1143 -9.44 38.72 -23.96
N TYR A 1144 -10.10 38.59 -22.80
CA TYR A 1144 -11.07 39.61 -22.33
C TYR A 1144 -10.42 40.95 -21.98
N LEU A 1145 -9.18 40.96 -21.48
CA LEU A 1145 -8.43 42.20 -21.22
C LEU A 1145 -7.97 42.87 -22.51
N GLU A 1146 -7.52 42.10 -23.51
CA GLU A 1146 -6.98 42.61 -24.78
C GLU A 1146 -8.09 43.03 -25.76
N TYR A 1147 -9.19 42.27 -25.85
CA TYR A 1147 -10.22 42.41 -26.89
C TYR A 1147 -11.63 42.71 -26.34
N GLY A 1148 -11.74 43.11 -25.07
CA GLY A 1148 -12.99 43.24 -24.31
C GLY A 1148 -14.11 44.09 -24.93
N SER A 1149 -13.83 44.92 -25.95
CA SER A 1149 -14.86 45.73 -26.63
C SER A 1149 -15.55 45.04 -27.83
N THR A 1150 -15.10 43.85 -28.29
CA THR A 1150 -15.63 43.25 -29.53
C THR A 1150 -16.36 41.91 -29.39
N ALA A 1151 -16.32 41.23 -28.22
CA ALA A 1151 -16.77 39.83 -28.10
C ALA A 1151 -17.80 39.52 -27.01
N SER A 1152 -17.96 40.33 -25.95
CA SER A 1152 -18.86 40.04 -24.82
C SER A 1152 -19.78 41.22 -24.47
N THR A 1153 -21.00 40.90 -24.06
CA THR A 1153 -21.97 41.87 -23.51
C THR A 1153 -21.61 42.36 -22.10
N ASN A 1154 -20.75 41.64 -21.37
CA ASN A 1154 -20.33 42.00 -20.01
C ASN A 1154 -18.90 41.52 -19.67
N PRO A 1155 -17.87 42.08 -20.34
CA PRO A 1155 -16.48 41.56 -20.31
C PRO A 1155 -15.85 41.50 -18.90
N SER A 1156 -16.27 42.37 -17.99
CA SER A 1156 -15.83 42.34 -16.57
C SER A 1156 -16.33 41.09 -15.84
N SER A 1157 -17.58 40.68 -16.08
CA SER A 1157 -18.16 39.48 -15.46
C SER A 1157 -17.51 38.20 -15.99
N ASP A 1158 -17.24 38.14 -17.29
CA ASP A 1158 -16.64 36.96 -17.92
C ASP A 1158 -15.17 36.79 -17.51
N PHE A 1159 -14.43 37.90 -17.37
CA PHE A 1159 -13.08 37.89 -16.80
C PHE A 1159 -13.07 37.31 -15.38
N GLN A 1160 -13.98 37.78 -14.51
CA GLN A 1160 -14.08 37.31 -13.12
C GLN A 1160 -14.45 35.82 -13.05
N GLU A 1161 -15.39 35.37 -13.87
CA GLU A 1161 -15.79 33.96 -13.92
C GLU A 1161 -14.64 33.07 -14.40
N SER A 1162 -13.89 33.50 -15.43
CA SER A 1162 -12.71 32.77 -15.91
C SER A 1162 -11.62 32.68 -14.82
N MET A 1163 -11.40 33.77 -14.06
CA MET A 1163 -10.45 33.76 -12.94
C MET A 1163 -10.90 32.90 -11.75
N ARG A 1164 -12.20 32.87 -11.47
CA ARG A 1164 -12.75 31.96 -10.45
C ARG A 1164 -12.51 30.50 -10.84
N ARG A 1165 -12.77 30.14 -12.10
CA ARG A 1165 -12.55 28.78 -12.60
C ARG A 1165 -11.07 28.38 -12.61
N ALA A 1166 -10.19 29.29 -13.00
CA ALA A 1166 -8.74 29.10 -12.89
C ALA A 1166 -8.30 28.83 -11.45
N GLN A 1167 -8.84 29.59 -10.49
CA GLN A 1167 -8.57 29.43 -9.06
C GLN A 1167 -9.05 28.08 -8.51
N ASP A 1168 -10.22 27.59 -8.93
CA ASP A 1168 -10.72 26.26 -8.56
C ASP A 1168 -9.73 25.15 -8.98
N CYS A 1169 -9.23 25.19 -10.22
CA CYS A 1169 -8.22 24.25 -10.71
C CYS A 1169 -6.87 24.38 -9.96
N ILE A 1170 -6.41 25.61 -9.68
CA ILE A 1170 -5.18 25.87 -8.91
C ILE A 1170 -5.30 25.31 -7.50
N LYS A 1171 -6.47 25.44 -6.86
CA LYS A 1171 -6.75 24.85 -5.55
C LYS A 1171 -6.67 23.32 -5.60
N GLY A 1172 -7.24 22.70 -6.63
CA GLY A 1172 -7.10 21.27 -6.88
C GLY A 1172 -5.62 20.83 -6.97
N LEU A 1173 -4.81 21.53 -7.76
CA LEU A 1173 -3.36 21.29 -7.87
C LEU A 1173 -2.64 21.47 -6.53
N TRP A 1174 -2.99 22.49 -5.76
CA TRP A 1174 -2.38 22.78 -4.48
C TRP A 1174 -2.66 21.67 -3.44
N ILE A 1175 -3.90 21.13 -3.42
CA ILE A 1175 -4.27 20.00 -2.55
C ILE A 1175 -3.59 18.71 -2.99
N LEU A 1176 -3.47 18.46 -4.29
CA LEU A 1176 -2.60 17.39 -4.80
C LEU A 1176 -1.13 17.62 -4.40
N GLY A 1177 -0.74 18.88 -4.21
CA GLY A 1177 0.53 19.30 -3.65
C GLY A 1177 0.79 18.81 -2.22
N LYS A 1178 -0.19 18.22 -1.53
CA LYS A 1178 0.02 17.49 -0.27
C LYS A 1178 0.80 16.18 -0.48
N LYS A 1179 0.62 15.51 -1.62
CA LYS A 1179 1.32 14.26 -2.00
C LYS A 1179 2.33 14.39 -3.14
N SER A 1180 2.31 15.51 -3.89
CA SER A 1180 3.12 15.70 -5.11
C SER A 1180 3.87 17.03 -5.14
N ASP A 1181 5.21 16.97 -5.24
CA ASP A 1181 6.06 18.14 -5.47
C ASP A 1181 5.72 18.86 -6.78
N MET A 1182 5.45 18.08 -7.82
CA MET A 1182 5.10 18.59 -9.13
C MET A 1182 3.78 19.35 -9.10
N ALA A 1183 2.76 18.82 -8.41
CA ALA A 1183 1.48 19.49 -8.28
C ALA A 1183 1.61 20.82 -7.52
N ARG A 1184 2.36 20.81 -6.41
CA ARG A 1184 2.66 22.01 -5.61
C ARG A 1184 3.31 23.09 -6.46
N LYS A 1185 4.38 22.72 -7.18
CA LYS A 1185 5.12 23.68 -8.01
C LYS A 1185 4.30 24.21 -9.19
N SER A 1186 3.47 23.36 -9.79
CA SER A 1186 2.54 23.77 -10.86
C SER A 1186 1.49 24.76 -10.34
N ALA A 1187 0.92 24.50 -9.16
CA ALA A 1187 -0.01 25.40 -8.50
C ALA A 1187 0.61 26.79 -8.23
N ASP A 1188 1.82 26.83 -7.66
CA ASP A 1188 2.53 28.09 -7.37
C ASP A 1188 2.81 28.91 -8.64
N THR A 1189 3.22 28.22 -9.71
CA THR A 1189 3.55 28.83 -11.01
C THR A 1189 2.30 29.46 -11.65
N LEU A 1190 1.20 28.71 -11.67
CA LEU A 1190 -0.09 29.17 -12.19
C LEU A 1190 -0.72 30.27 -11.33
N ALA A 1191 -0.61 30.17 -10.00
CA ALA A 1191 -1.07 31.21 -9.07
C ALA A 1191 -0.30 32.53 -9.26
N ALA A 1192 1.01 32.46 -9.54
CA ALA A 1192 1.81 33.64 -9.86
C ALA A 1192 1.38 34.29 -11.19
N ALA A 1193 1.06 33.49 -12.21
CA ALA A 1193 0.52 34.00 -13.48
C ALA A 1193 -0.86 34.64 -13.30
N MET A 1194 -1.76 33.99 -12.55
CA MET A 1194 -3.09 34.51 -12.24
C MET A 1194 -3.02 35.86 -11.50
N ARG A 1195 -2.13 35.99 -10.51
CA ARG A 1195 -1.91 37.27 -9.81
C ARG A 1195 -1.44 38.38 -10.74
N LYS A 1196 -0.59 38.09 -11.73
CA LYS A 1196 -0.14 39.08 -12.71
C LYS A 1196 -1.27 39.55 -13.65
N LEU A 1197 -2.24 38.69 -13.98
CA LEU A 1197 -3.41 39.11 -14.78
C LEU A 1197 -4.43 39.92 -13.97
N ARG A 1198 -4.42 39.81 -12.64
CA ARG A 1198 -5.28 40.62 -11.75
C ARG A 1198 -4.74 42.05 -11.52
N LEU A 1199 -3.43 42.24 -11.66
CA LEU A 1199 -2.73 43.53 -11.55
C LEU A 1199 -2.76 44.26 -12.89
#